data_AF-A0A1D8ARY8-F1
#
_entry.id   AF-A0A1D8ARY8-F1
#
_cell.length_a   1.000
_cell.length_b   1.000
_cell.length_c   1.000
_cell.angle_alpha   90.00
_cell.angle_beta   90.00
_cell.angle_gamma   90.00
#
_symmetry.space_group_name_H-M   'P 1'
#
loop_
_entity.id
_entity.type
_entity.pdbx_description
1 polymer ?
#
loop_
_entity_poly.entity_id
_entity_poly.type
_entity_poly.pdbx_seq_one_letter_code
_entity_poly.pdbx_strand_id
1 'polypeptide(L)'
;MSDPGKAVFLSYASQDAEAARRIAESLRASGVEVWFDVEGGLETGDEWDAKIRRQIKECVLFLPIISANTQAREEGYFRIEWELAAQRALGIASGVAFILPIVIDDTREPDALVPDRFRTVQWTRVRGGEMTPEAKAKFVKLWSHRAGVLKHQADVGASSREGGNADGRARGAPLPGSSPAPGWKVYAGLGVAIFALAGGATWWLLRPSPIALNSGPPPPAAPLKSAPVAARGGDLLAGKLGEEPAAPVVARDWPKHPDLKKAIDLIEGLESIPDDLALAEQLVKPILERSPADLEAVTVMARVQSQFMRRGFDRSDERSAQARLYGERALQLDPNEPEAMLAVATYLFARATNVTRAERLLRQAMERDPGNPRHGRMLADLLNVQPGRQAEALAQSQENVRRFPRDALSRYDLARHYKDQGRYEEFDRELDATLALTPLPNAIAWKARLQFGLHNDFPGMKRWLDQVPERVRGTERAVFGYFLYAAFGGDVEAGLDALRAFTQKWFTDFEYAGPTALLNADLLVRQGKAELARQQYEAAWLEIQRMRTTEPARIWLNYAEFWTLLGLGRKTEAKVAFGRLVEAQRRPYAQSLVTGWWFTLIPGALLIGERDTALEFLREGVVTWPEGRTAIRVRMQLDPRMAPWRDDPEIRAILAEPRTGE
;
A
#
# COMPACT_ATOMS: atom_id res chain seq x y z
N MET A 1 -32.49 -25.17 2.49
CA MET A 1 -31.91 -23.87 2.07
C MET A 1 -32.77 -22.78 2.69
N SER A 2 -32.17 -21.86 3.42
CA SER A 2 -32.89 -20.80 4.14
C SER A 2 -33.07 -19.55 3.25
N ASP A 3 -33.96 -18.63 3.62
CA ASP A 3 -34.39 -17.53 2.74
C ASP A 3 -33.69 -16.21 3.14
N PRO A 4 -32.64 -15.77 2.42
CA PRO A 4 -31.75 -14.69 2.88
C PRO A 4 -32.47 -13.37 3.21
N GLY A 5 -33.61 -13.11 2.55
CA GLY A 5 -34.42 -11.90 2.76
C GLY A 5 -35.17 -11.83 4.10
N LYS A 6 -35.09 -12.87 4.95
CA LYS A 6 -35.82 -12.95 6.23
C LYS A 6 -34.94 -13.02 7.47
N ALA A 7 -33.64 -13.29 7.31
CA ALA A 7 -32.74 -13.59 8.40
C ALA A 7 -32.40 -12.37 9.28
N VAL A 8 -32.17 -12.63 10.57
CA VAL A 8 -31.48 -11.76 11.52
C VAL A 8 -30.00 -12.12 11.52
N PHE A 9 -29.12 -11.12 11.41
CA PHE A 9 -27.67 -11.31 11.47
C PHE A 9 -27.17 -11.11 12.90
N LEU A 10 -26.54 -12.12 13.50
CA LEU A 10 -25.98 -12.05 14.85
C LEU A 10 -24.45 -11.97 14.80
N SER A 11 -23.89 -10.87 15.29
CA SER A 11 -22.45 -10.55 15.23
C SER A 11 -21.85 -10.57 16.64
N TYR A 12 -20.77 -11.33 16.85
CA TYR A 12 -20.23 -11.64 18.18
C TYR A 12 -18.71 -11.87 18.17
N ALA A 13 -18.03 -11.68 19.30
CA ALA A 13 -16.64 -12.14 19.45
C ALA A 13 -16.61 -13.66 19.63
N SER A 14 -15.63 -14.35 19.05
CA SER A 14 -15.54 -15.83 19.10
C SER A 14 -15.59 -16.43 20.52
N GLN A 15 -15.15 -15.68 21.54
CA GLN A 15 -15.25 -16.05 22.96
C GLN A 15 -16.70 -16.11 23.48
N ASP A 16 -17.62 -15.36 22.87
CA ASP A 16 -19.03 -15.27 23.24
C ASP A 16 -19.93 -16.28 22.50
N ALA A 17 -19.34 -17.22 21.75
CA ALA A 17 -20.05 -18.16 20.87
C ALA A 17 -21.17 -18.93 21.57
N GLU A 18 -20.99 -19.31 22.83
CA GLU A 18 -22.03 -20.02 23.59
C GLU A 18 -23.23 -19.12 23.90
N ALA A 19 -23.00 -17.88 24.32
CA ALA A 19 -24.06 -16.90 24.56
C ALA A 19 -24.78 -16.53 23.26
N ALA A 20 -24.04 -16.38 22.16
CA ALA A 20 -24.58 -16.15 20.82
C ALA A 20 -25.51 -17.30 20.38
N ARG A 21 -25.08 -18.55 20.59
CA ARG A 21 -25.87 -19.75 20.29
C ARG A 21 -27.20 -19.77 21.05
N ARG A 22 -27.18 -19.55 22.37
CA ARG A 22 -28.40 -19.49 23.21
C ARG A 22 -29.39 -18.42 22.73
N ILE A 23 -28.90 -17.22 22.40
CA ILE A 23 -29.74 -16.13 21.86
C ILE A 23 -30.40 -16.57 20.55
N ALA A 24 -29.61 -17.12 19.63
CA ALA A 24 -30.10 -17.51 18.31
C ALA A 24 -31.07 -18.70 18.36
N GLU A 25 -30.81 -19.72 19.18
CA GLU A 25 -31.73 -20.81 19.45
C GLU A 25 -33.06 -20.31 20.01
N SER A 26 -33.02 -19.37 20.97
CA SER A 26 -34.22 -18.78 21.54
C SER A 26 -35.04 -17.97 20.52
N LEU A 27 -34.40 -17.25 19.61
CA LEU A 27 -35.07 -16.53 18.51
C LEU A 27 -35.62 -17.49 17.44
N ARG A 28 -34.86 -18.52 17.05
CA ARG A 28 -35.31 -19.59 16.13
C ARG A 28 -36.53 -20.33 16.67
N ALA A 29 -36.60 -20.58 17.98
CA ALA A 29 -37.76 -21.15 18.65
C ALA A 29 -39.03 -20.26 18.61
N SER A 30 -38.92 -19.00 18.15
CA SER A 30 -40.05 -18.12 17.85
C SER A 30 -40.29 -17.90 16.35
N GLY A 31 -39.72 -18.76 15.49
CA GLY A 31 -39.89 -18.67 14.03
C GLY A 31 -39.08 -17.57 13.35
N VAL A 32 -38.14 -16.93 14.07
CA VAL A 32 -37.21 -15.94 13.49
C VAL A 32 -36.03 -16.70 12.87
N GLU A 33 -35.80 -16.53 11.57
CA GLU A 33 -34.58 -17.04 10.94
C GLU A 33 -33.38 -16.25 11.48
N VAL A 34 -32.39 -16.93 12.04
CA VAL A 34 -31.16 -16.31 12.56
C VAL A 34 -29.94 -16.88 11.85
N TRP A 35 -29.20 -16.00 11.21
CA TRP A 35 -27.87 -16.23 10.67
C TRP A 35 -26.84 -15.93 11.76
N PHE A 36 -26.19 -16.99 12.24
CA PHE A 36 -25.06 -16.96 13.17
C PHE A 36 -24.28 -18.26 12.96
N ASP A 37 -22.96 -18.20 13.19
CA ASP A 37 -22.00 -19.32 13.14
C ASP A 37 -22.13 -20.20 11.87
N VAL A 38 -21.34 -19.89 10.84
CA VAL A 38 -21.46 -20.53 9.54
C VAL A 38 -20.76 -21.89 9.53
N GLU A 39 -21.50 -22.93 9.93
CA GLU A 39 -21.22 -24.28 9.46
C GLU A 39 -21.48 -24.37 7.95
N GLY A 40 -20.40 -24.27 7.17
CA GLY A 40 -20.43 -24.37 5.71
C GLY A 40 -19.01 -24.43 5.17
N GLY A 41 -18.58 -25.60 4.69
CA GLY A 41 -17.23 -25.78 4.18
C GLY A 41 -17.02 -25.16 2.80
N LEU A 42 -15.77 -24.78 2.53
CA LEU A 42 -15.21 -24.68 1.18
C LEU A 42 -15.90 -23.71 0.21
N GLU A 43 -16.18 -22.49 0.68
CA GLU A 43 -16.32 -21.32 -0.19
C GLU A 43 -15.01 -20.53 -0.17
N THR A 44 -14.60 -19.95 -1.30
CA THR A 44 -13.34 -19.18 -1.36
C THR A 44 -13.44 -17.89 -0.55
N GLY A 45 -12.29 -17.32 -0.13
CA GLY A 45 -12.27 -16.15 0.76
C GLY A 45 -13.09 -14.96 0.23
N ASP A 46 -13.07 -14.72 -1.08
CA ASP A 46 -13.85 -13.66 -1.73
C ASP A 46 -15.35 -13.97 -1.77
N GLU A 47 -15.74 -15.23 -2.02
CA GLU A 47 -17.14 -15.68 -1.97
C GLU A 47 -17.69 -15.60 -0.54
N TRP A 48 -16.87 -15.93 0.46
CA TRP A 48 -17.20 -15.83 1.88
C TRP A 48 -17.43 -14.39 2.33
N ASP A 49 -16.50 -13.48 2.04
CA ASP A 49 -16.64 -12.06 2.39
C ASP A 49 -17.79 -11.40 1.59
N ALA A 50 -17.98 -11.77 0.31
CA ALA A 50 -19.14 -11.34 -0.47
C ALA A 50 -20.45 -11.86 0.12
N LYS A 51 -20.49 -13.11 0.59
CA LYS A 51 -21.64 -13.73 1.28
C LYS A 51 -21.93 -13.01 2.59
N ILE A 52 -20.94 -12.72 3.43
CA ILE A 52 -21.17 -11.98 4.68
C ILE A 52 -21.64 -10.55 4.41
N ARG A 53 -20.98 -9.81 3.51
CA ARG A 53 -21.41 -8.46 3.09
C ARG A 53 -22.83 -8.48 2.53
N ARG A 54 -23.19 -9.51 1.77
CA ARG A 54 -24.54 -9.73 1.26
C ARG A 54 -25.54 -10.01 2.37
N GLN A 55 -25.23 -10.88 3.33
CA GLN A 55 -26.10 -11.16 4.48
C GLN A 55 -26.31 -9.90 5.34
N ILE A 56 -25.27 -9.09 5.60
CA ILE A 56 -25.41 -7.80 6.31
C ILE A 56 -26.22 -6.78 5.47
N LYS A 57 -26.19 -6.86 4.14
CA LYS A 57 -27.00 -6.02 3.23
C LYS A 57 -28.47 -6.47 3.15
N GLU A 58 -28.74 -7.76 3.22
CA GLU A 58 -30.07 -8.35 3.03
C GLU A 58 -30.83 -8.56 4.35
N CYS A 59 -30.15 -8.73 5.49
CA CYS A 59 -30.78 -9.09 6.76
C CYS A 59 -31.85 -8.09 7.23
N VAL A 60 -32.86 -8.60 7.94
CA VAL A 60 -33.96 -7.82 8.49
C VAL A 60 -33.48 -7.01 9.70
N LEU A 61 -32.73 -7.62 10.61
CA LEU A 61 -32.14 -6.95 11.78
C LEU A 61 -30.67 -7.36 11.94
N PHE A 62 -29.88 -6.48 12.55
CA PHE A 62 -28.49 -6.71 12.90
C PHE A 62 -28.33 -6.64 14.43
N LEU A 63 -27.85 -7.72 15.04
CA LEU A 63 -27.72 -7.89 16.49
C LEU A 63 -26.23 -7.98 16.85
N PRO A 64 -25.58 -6.89 17.26
CA PRO A 64 -24.23 -6.93 17.80
C PRO A 64 -24.28 -7.34 19.28
N ILE A 65 -23.53 -8.39 19.62
CA ILE A 65 -23.29 -8.82 21.01
C ILE A 65 -22.18 -7.96 21.61
N ILE A 66 -22.46 -7.36 22.76
CA ILE A 66 -21.55 -6.49 23.50
C ILE A 66 -21.24 -7.15 24.84
N SER A 67 -19.94 -7.29 25.09
CA SER A 67 -19.35 -8.03 26.20
C SER A 67 -17.97 -7.47 26.57
N ALA A 68 -17.45 -7.87 27.72
CA ALA A 68 -16.07 -7.66 28.11
C ALA A 68 -15.08 -8.26 27.10
N ASN A 69 -15.44 -9.35 26.43
CA ASN A 69 -14.65 -9.94 25.33
C ASN A 69 -14.60 -9.02 24.10
N THR A 70 -15.70 -8.34 23.77
CA THR A 70 -15.67 -7.29 22.73
C THR A 70 -14.95 -6.02 23.19
N GLN A 71 -14.97 -5.67 24.49
CA GLN A 71 -14.21 -4.53 25.01
C GLN A 71 -12.70 -4.77 24.99
N ALA A 72 -12.25 -5.93 25.46
CA ALA A 72 -10.84 -6.30 25.47
C ALA A 72 -10.23 -6.49 24.06
N ARG A 73 -11.07 -6.57 23.03
CA ARG A 73 -10.66 -6.77 21.64
C ARG A 73 -10.84 -5.49 20.81
N GLU A 74 -9.76 -4.74 20.69
CA GLU A 74 -9.63 -3.65 19.71
C GLU A 74 -9.77 -4.20 18.27
N GLU A 75 -9.38 -5.45 18.01
CA GLU A 75 -9.54 -6.11 16.71
C GLU A 75 -10.28 -7.47 16.71
N GLY A 76 -11.12 -7.67 15.69
CA GLY A 76 -11.87 -8.90 15.42
C GLY A 76 -12.79 -8.74 14.21
N TYR A 77 -13.20 -9.83 13.57
CA TYR A 77 -14.02 -9.78 12.34
C TYR A 77 -15.37 -9.08 12.58
N PHE A 78 -16.00 -9.31 13.74
CA PHE A 78 -17.22 -8.61 14.18
C PHE A 78 -17.11 -7.08 14.13
N ARG A 79 -15.91 -6.50 14.28
CA ARG A 79 -15.70 -5.04 14.15
C ARG A 79 -16.02 -4.54 12.73
N ILE A 80 -15.66 -5.32 11.71
CA ILE A 80 -15.95 -5.04 10.30
C ILE A 80 -17.45 -5.16 10.05
N GLU A 81 -18.08 -6.21 10.59
CA GLU A 81 -19.53 -6.41 10.50
C GLU A 81 -20.31 -5.25 11.13
N TRP A 82 -19.85 -4.76 12.29
CA TRP A 82 -20.47 -3.64 13.00
C TRP A 82 -20.38 -2.34 12.21
N GLU A 83 -19.24 -2.08 11.57
CA GLU A 83 -19.04 -0.90 10.73
C GLU A 83 -19.89 -0.98 9.45
N LEU A 84 -19.95 -2.15 8.79
CA LEU A 84 -20.84 -2.37 7.64
C LEU A 84 -22.32 -2.18 8.01
N ALA A 85 -22.74 -2.64 9.19
CA ALA A 85 -24.09 -2.42 9.70
C ALA A 85 -24.35 -0.93 10.04
N ALA A 86 -23.39 -0.24 10.63
CA ALA A 86 -23.48 1.20 10.91
C ALA A 86 -23.61 2.03 9.61
N GLN A 87 -22.83 1.69 8.58
CA GLN A 87 -22.92 2.31 7.25
C GLN A 87 -24.28 2.02 6.59
N ARG A 88 -24.77 0.77 6.59
CA ARG A 88 -26.12 0.44 6.09
C ARG A 88 -27.22 1.20 6.84
N ALA A 89 -27.05 1.46 8.14
CA ALA A 89 -28.01 2.22 8.94
C ALA A 89 -28.13 3.69 8.52
N LEU A 90 -27.14 4.28 7.84
CA LEU A 90 -27.23 5.64 7.30
C LEU A 90 -28.30 5.75 6.20
N GLY A 91 -28.48 4.70 5.39
CA GLY A 91 -29.51 4.61 4.35
C GLY A 91 -30.90 4.20 4.86
N ILE A 92 -31.09 4.07 6.17
CA ILE A 92 -32.35 3.64 6.79
C ILE A 92 -32.97 4.82 7.53
N ALA A 93 -34.25 5.11 7.22
CA ALA A 93 -35.01 6.21 7.79
C ALA A 93 -35.01 6.21 9.33
N SER A 94 -34.95 7.41 9.92
CA SER A 94 -35.00 7.60 11.37
C SER A 94 -36.29 6.98 11.95
N GLY A 95 -36.17 6.31 13.09
CA GLY A 95 -37.27 5.55 13.72
C GLY A 95 -37.46 4.11 13.21
N VAL A 96 -36.85 3.71 12.08
CA VAL A 96 -36.92 2.32 11.59
C VAL A 96 -35.83 1.48 12.25
N ALA A 97 -36.21 0.63 13.22
CA ALA A 97 -35.29 -0.25 13.93
C ALA A 97 -34.49 -1.14 12.96
N PHE A 98 -33.16 -1.20 13.12
CA PHE A 98 -32.27 -2.05 12.32
C PHE A 98 -31.23 -2.75 13.19
N ILE A 99 -30.42 -1.94 13.88
CA ILE A 99 -29.39 -2.40 14.82
C ILE A 99 -30.05 -2.54 16.20
N LEU A 100 -29.89 -3.69 16.85
CA LEU A 100 -30.41 -3.95 18.20
C LEU A 100 -29.29 -4.52 19.07
N PRO A 101 -28.53 -3.67 19.80
CA PRO A 101 -27.41 -4.12 20.61
C PRO A 101 -27.84 -4.99 21.80
N ILE A 102 -27.12 -6.09 22.00
CA ILE A 102 -27.35 -7.05 23.08
C ILE A 102 -26.15 -7.04 24.02
N VAL A 103 -26.33 -6.64 25.27
CA VAL A 103 -25.27 -6.69 26.29
C VAL A 103 -25.42 -7.98 27.10
N ILE A 104 -24.39 -8.83 27.12
CA ILE A 104 -24.44 -10.15 27.77
C ILE A 104 -23.79 -10.23 29.16
N ASP A 105 -23.17 -9.14 29.63
CA ASP A 105 -22.50 -9.06 30.92
C ASP A 105 -22.66 -7.66 31.58
N ASP A 106 -21.71 -7.25 32.42
CA ASP A 106 -21.70 -5.97 33.13
C ASP A 106 -21.15 -4.78 32.32
N THR A 107 -20.75 -4.98 31.05
CA THR A 107 -20.29 -3.90 30.15
C THR A 107 -21.25 -2.70 30.15
N ARG A 108 -20.71 -1.48 30.29
CA ARG A 108 -21.49 -0.24 30.35
C ARG A 108 -21.48 0.46 28.99
N GLU A 109 -22.62 1.01 28.61
CA GLU A 109 -22.82 1.70 27.31
C GLU A 109 -21.87 2.88 27.06
N PRO A 110 -21.51 3.74 28.05
CA PRO A 110 -20.56 4.83 27.84
C PRO A 110 -19.13 4.37 27.53
N ASP A 111 -18.70 3.26 28.14
CA ASP A 111 -17.34 2.73 27.98
C ASP A 111 -17.24 1.81 26.75
N ALA A 112 -18.38 1.39 26.20
CA ALA A 112 -18.42 0.38 25.16
C ALA A 112 -17.81 0.90 23.85
N LEU A 113 -16.73 0.25 23.41
CA LEU A 113 -16.12 0.42 22.10
C LEU A 113 -17.12 -0.08 21.04
N VAL A 114 -17.93 0.81 20.47
CA VAL A 114 -18.88 0.55 19.37
C VAL A 114 -18.90 1.73 18.38
N PRO A 115 -19.39 1.55 17.14
CA PRO A 115 -19.70 2.68 16.25
C PRO A 115 -20.74 3.62 16.87
N ASP A 116 -20.65 4.92 16.62
CA ASP A 116 -21.54 5.92 17.23
C ASP A 116 -23.02 5.66 16.95
N ARG A 117 -23.35 5.11 15.78
CA ARG A 117 -24.72 4.73 15.41
C ARG A 117 -25.34 3.69 16.34
N PHE A 118 -24.54 2.92 17.09
CA PHE A 118 -25.04 1.97 18.07
C PHE A 118 -25.48 2.69 19.36
N ARG A 119 -24.83 3.81 19.71
CA ARG A 119 -25.20 4.66 20.87
C ARG A 119 -26.50 5.46 20.65
N THR A 120 -27.03 5.49 19.42
CA THR A 120 -28.30 6.18 19.10
C THR A 120 -29.52 5.26 19.06
N VAL A 121 -29.41 4.01 19.52
CA VAL A 121 -30.49 3.02 19.56
C VAL A 121 -30.60 2.40 20.95
N GLN A 122 -31.73 1.77 21.29
CA GLN A 122 -31.93 1.20 22.63
C GLN A 122 -31.25 -0.17 22.79
N TRP A 123 -30.41 -0.30 23.81
CA TRP A 123 -29.69 -1.55 24.11
C TRP A 123 -30.56 -2.48 24.95
N THR A 124 -30.34 -3.79 24.84
CA THR A 124 -31.07 -4.81 25.61
C THR A 124 -30.08 -5.68 26.38
N ARG A 125 -30.23 -5.81 27.71
CA ARG A 125 -29.38 -6.67 28.55
C ARG A 125 -29.95 -8.09 28.60
N VAL A 126 -29.09 -9.08 28.37
CA VAL A 126 -29.43 -10.50 28.21
C VAL A 126 -28.27 -11.32 28.79
N ARG A 127 -28.16 -11.37 30.13
CA ARG A 127 -26.97 -11.93 30.81
C ARG A 127 -26.72 -13.38 30.37
N GLY A 128 -25.48 -13.69 29.98
CA GLY A 128 -25.10 -15.04 29.52
C GLY A 128 -25.86 -15.57 28.29
N GLY A 129 -26.55 -14.70 27.54
CA GLY A 129 -27.41 -15.09 26.41
C GLY A 129 -28.82 -15.56 26.81
N GLU A 130 -29.22 -15.43 28.07
CA GLU A 130 -30.54 -15.84 28.57
C GLU A 130 -31.63 -14.80 28.22
N MET A 131 -32.30 -15.03 27.08
CA MET A 131 -33.44 -14.22 26.61
C MET A 131 -34.65 -14.33 27.56
N THR A 132 -34.98 -13.27 28.29
CA THR A 132 -36.24 -13.20 29.04
C THR A 132 -37.46 -13.17 28.10
N PRO A 133 -38.67 -13.57 28.57
CA PRO A 133 -39.87 -13.53 27.74
C PRO A 133 -40.19 -12.13 27.16
N GLU A 134 -39.93 -11.07 27.92
CA GLU A 134 -40.18 -9.68 27.55
C GLU A 134 -39.17 -9.22 26.48
N ALA A 135 -37.90 -9.55 26.67
CA ALA A 135 -36.85 -9.27 25.68
C ALA A 135 -37.16 -10.00 24.36
N LYS A 136 -37.47 -11.30 24.44
CA LYS A 136 -37.84 -12.13 23.29
C LYS A 136 -39.06 -11.58 22.55
N ALA A 137 -40.12 -11.21 23.27
CA ALA A 137 -41.31 -10.59 22.68
C ALA A 137 -41.00 -9.25 21.99
N LYS A 138 -40.13 -8.42 22.57
CA LYS A 138 -39.65 -7.16 21.96
C LYS A 138 -38.90 -7.43 20.65
N PHE A 139 -37.96 -8.38 20.62
CA PHE A 139 -37.21 -8.74 19.41
C PHE A 139 -38.12 -9.26 18.30
N VAL A 140 -39.02 -10.20 18.61
CA VAL A 140 -39.99 -10.75 17.64
C VAL A 140 -40.89 -9.63 17.08
N LYS A 141 -41.42 -8.74 17.94
CA LYS A 141 -42.25 -7.60 17.50
C LYS A 141 -41.52 -6.68 16.51
N LEU A 142 -40.25 -6.33 16.80
CA LEU A 142 -39.44 -5.47 15.95
C LEU A 142 -39.09 -6.14 14.61
N TRP A 143 -38.79 -7.45 14.64
CA TRP A 143 -38.54 -8.24 13.43
C TRP A 143 -39.80 -8.33 12.56
N SER A 144 -40.94 -8.74 13.11
CA SER A 144 -42.19 -8.89 12.37
C SER A 144 -42.66 -7.58 11.74
N HIS A 145 -42.55 -6.46 12.46
CA HIS A 145 -42.86 -5.14 11.90
C HIS A 145 -41.99 -4.81 10.68
N ARG A 146 -40.67 -5.02 10.79
CA ARG A 146 -39.74 -4.69 9.71
C ARG A 146 -39.83 -5.66 8.52
N ALA A 147 -40.00 -6.96 8.77
CA ALA A 147 -40.25 -7.94 7.73
C ALA A 147 -41.55 -7.63 6.95
N GLY A 148 -42.60 -7.19 7.65
CA GLY A 148 -43.85 -6.73 7.03
C GLY A 148 -43.68 -5.50 6.13
N VAL A 149 -42.96 -4.48 6.60
CA VAL A 149 -42.65 -3.27 5.81
C VAL A 149 -41.85 -3.60 4.55
N LEU A 150 -40.81 -4.42 4.66
CA LEU A 150 -39.98 -4.84 3.53
C LEU A 150 -40.77 -5.65 2.50
N LYS A 151 -41.65 -6.55 2.95
CA LYS A 151 -42.54 -7.31 2.06
C LYS A 151 -43.49 -6.40 1.28
N HIS A 152 -44.15 -5.46 1.96
CA HIS A 152 -45.07 -4.53 1.31
C HIS A 152 -44.36 -3.64 0.25
N GLN A 153 -43.13 -3.21 0.52
CA GLN A 153 -42.31 -2.47 -0.45
C GLN A 153 -41.93 -3.33 -1.67
N ALA A 154 -41.64 -4.62 -1.49
CA ALA A 154 -41.36 -5.54 -2.58
C ALA A 154 -42.61 -5.79 -3.47
N ASP A 155 -43.78 -6.00 -2.85
CA ASP A 155 -45.04 -6.23 -3.58
C ASP A 155 -45.44 -5.01 -4.43
N VAL A 156 -45.27 -3.78 -3.91
CA VAL A 156 -45.51 -2.52 -4.64
C VAL A 156 -44.47 -2.27 -5.76
N GLY A 157 -43.21 -2.67 -5.53
CA GLY A 157 -42.15 -2.61 -6.55
C GLY A 157 -42.28 -3.65 -7.67
N ALA A 158 -43.06 -4.71 -7.45
CA ALA A 158 -43.37 -5.73 -8.45
C ALA A 158 -44.55 -5.31 -9.35
N SER A 159 -45.67 -4.84 -8.78
CA SER A 159 -46.86 -4.45 -9.57
C SER A 159 -46.63 -3.24 -10.49
N SER A 160 -45.64 -2.40 -10.15
CA SER A 160 -45.21 -1.27 -10.98
C SER A 160 -44.33 -1.64 -12.18
N ARG A 161 -44.01 -2.93 -12.39
CA ARG A 161 -43.18 -3.42 -13.52
C ARG A 161 -43.93 -4.18 -14.62
N GLU A 162 -45.22 -4.49 -14.46
CA GLU A 162 -46.00 -5.25 -15.46
C GLU A 162 -46.97 -4.41 -16.30
N GLY A 163 -47.13 -3.12 -16.02
CA GLY A 163 -48.05 -2.23 -16.76
C GLY A 163 -47.39 -1.47 -17.92
N GLY A 164 -47.19 -2.12 -19.07
CA GLY A 164 -46.35 -1.55 -20.14
C GLY A 164 -46.66 -1.90 -21.60
N ASN A 165 -47.91 -1.85 -22.07
CA ASN A 165 -48.19 -1.65 -23.50
C ASN A 165 -49.64 -1.21 -23.83
N ALA A 166 -49.84 -0.02 -24.42
CA ALA A 166 -50.93 0.34 -25.36
C ALA A 166 -50.91 1.84 -25.73
N ASP A 167 -51.13 2.16 -27.01
CA ASP A 167 -51.24 3.53 -27.56
C ASP A 167 -52.51 4.30 -27.12
N GLY A 168 -52.43 5.64 -27.11
CA GLY A 168 -53.62 6.50 -26.94
C GLY A 168 -53.36 8.01 -27.05
N ARG A 169 -53.72 8.62 -28.20
CA ARG A 169 -53.66 10.08 -28.42
C ARG A 169 -54.75 10.84 -27.64
N ALA A 170 -54.41 11.97 -27.01
CA ALA A 170 -55.36 13.07 -26.73
C ALA A 170 -54.65 14.44 -26.59
N ARG A 171 -55.38 15.54 -26.77
CA ARG A 171 -54.87 16.94 -26.77
C ARG A 171 -55.44 17.75 -25.59
N GLY A 172 -54.67 18.70 -25.05
CA GLY A 172 -55.15 20.08 -24.84
C GLY A 172 -55.41 20.65 -23.43
N ALA A 173 -54.55 21.63 -23.04
CA ALA A 173 -54.87 22.87 -22.30
C ALA A 173 -55.26 22.80 -20.78
N PRO A 174 -55.36 23.95 -20.04
CA PRO A 174 -54.22 24.77 -19.61
C PRO A 174 -54.21 25.18 -18.10
N LEU A 175 -53.18 25.91 -17.67
CA LEU A 175 -52.89 26.40 -16.30
C LEU A 175 -53.79 27.54 -15.78
N PRO A 176 -53.78 27.80 -14.45
CA PRO A 176 -53.74 29.19 -13.95
C PRO A 176 -52.85 29.45 -12.70
N GLY A 177 -52.34 30.69 -12.55
CA GLY A 177 -52.26 31.37 -11.22
C GLY A 177 -50.89 31.74 -10.60
N SER A 178 -50.49 33.01 -10.73
CA SER A 178 -49.45 33.75 -9.98
C SER A 178 -49.88 34.10 -8.52
N SER A 179 -49.09 34.56 -7.52
CA SER A 179 -47.68 35.00 -7.27
C SER A 179 -47.55 35.32 -5.74
N PRO A 180 -46.49 35.95 -5.15
CA PRO A 180 -45.03 36.05 -5.41
C PRO A 180 -44.16 35.70 -4.14
N ALA A 181 -42.84 35.94 -4.16
CA ALA A 181 -41.90 35.66 -3.05
C ALA A 181 -41.16 36.90 -2.48
N PRO A 182 -40.62 36.81 -1.24
CA PRO A 182 -39.34 37.44 -0.85
C PRO A 182 -38.40 36.41 -0.16
N GLY A 183 -37.06 36.55 -0.09
CA GLY A 183 -36.11 37.50 -0.66
C GLY A 183 -34.69 37.10 -0.19
N TRP A 184 -33.83 36.61 -1.08
CA TRP A 184 -32.69 35.74 -0.72
C TRP A 184 -31.44 36.41 -0.12
N LYS A 185 -31.38 37.75 -0.03
CA LYS A 185 -30.12 38.50 0.17
C LYS A 185 -29.59 38.57 1.61
N VAL A 186 -30.19 37.87 2.58
CA VAL A 186 -29.70 37.84 3.98
C VAL A 186 -28.77 36.66 4.28
N TYR A 187 -28.87 35.55 3.53
CA TYR A 187 -28.12 34.31 3.84
C TYR A 187 -26.72 34.22 3.21
N ALA A 188 -26.35 35.15 2.31
CA ALA A 188 -25.08 35.08 1.59
C ALA A 188 -23.83 35.38 2.45
N GLY A 189 -23.98 36.06 3.60
CA GLY A 189 -22.85 36.47 4.44
C GLY A 189 -22.34 35.42 5.44
N LEU A 190 -23.23 34.56 5.97
CA LEU A 190 -22.88 33.67 7.09
C LEU A 190 -22.39 32.29 6.65
N GLY A 191 -22.78 31.83 5.45
CA GLY A 191 -22.41 30.50 4.94
C GLY A 191 -20.92 30.36 4.59
N VAL A 192 -20.28 31.43 4.11
CA VAL A 192 -18.89 31.37 3.60
C VAL A 192 -17.87 31.19 4.73
N ALA A 193 -18.07 31.84 5.88
CA ALA A 193 -17.15 31.73 7.02
C ALA A 193 -17.18 30.35 7.70
N ILE A 194 -18.37 29.73 7.81
CA ILE A 194 -18.53 28.42 8.45
C ILE A 194 -18.01 27.30 7.55
N PHE A 195 -18.23 27.36 6.23
CA PHE A 195 -17.67 26.38 5.29
C PHE A 195 -16.14 26.45 5.18
N ALA A 196 -15.53 27.64 5.28
CA ALA A 196 -14.08 27.78 5.28
C ALA A 196 -13.41 27.13 6.51
N LEU A 197 -13.97 27.35 7.71
CA LEU A 197 -13.42 26.80 8.95
C LEU A 197 -13.70 25.29 9.09
N ALA A 198 -14.89 24.81 8.72
CA ALA A 198 -15.20 23.39 8.72
C ALA A 198 -14.39 22.61 7.66
N GLY A 199 -14.22 23.17 6.46
CA GLY A 199 -13.44 22.55 5.38
C GLY A 199 -11.96 22.38 5.75
N GLY A 200 -11.35 23.41 6.35
CA GLY A 200 -9.96 23.33 6.81
C GLY A 200 -9.72 22.28 7.89
N ALA A 201 -10.60 22.20 8.90
CA ALA A 201 -10.49 21.20 9.97
C ALA A 201 -10.71 19.77 9.48
N THR A 202 -11.68 19.56 8.58
CA THR A 202 -12.01 18.23 8.04
C THR A 202 -10.90 17.71 7.12
N TRP A 203 -10.27 18.59 6.33
CA TRP A 203 -9.11 18.25 5.50
C TRP A 203 -7.87 17.89 6.33
N TRP A 204 -7.61 18.60 7.43
CA TRP A 204 -6.47 18.33 8.31
C TRP A 204 -6.57 17.00 9.05
N LEU A 205 -7.80 16.57 9.40
CA LEU A 205 -8.07 15.31 10.09
C LEU A 205 -8.18 14.08 9.17
N LEU A 206 -8.61 14.27 7.91
CA LEU A 206 -8.78 13.17 6.94
C LEU A 206 -7.63 13.01 5.95
N ARG A 207 -6.50 13.72 6.14
CA ARG A 207 -5.31 13.57 5.30
C ARG A 207 -4.80 12.13 5.35
N PRO A 208 -4.73 11.39 4.22
CA PRO A 208 -4.08 10.09 4.21
C PRO A 208 -2.59 10.29 4.53
N SER A 209 -2.07 9.55 5.50
CA SER A 209 -0.62 9.50 5.74
C SER A 209 0.06 8.99 4.45
N PRO A 210 0.91 9.79 3.79
CA PRO A 210 1.59 9.31 2.60
C PRO A 210 2.53 8.18 3.00
N ILE A 211 2.44 7.05 2.29
CA ILE A 211 3.45 5.98 2.38
C ILE A 211 4.76 6.61 1.91
N ALA A 212 5.61 6.96 2.87
CA ALA A 212 6.87 7.64 2.60
C ALA A 212 7.79 6.69 1.84
N LEU A 213 8.26 7.13 0.67
CA LEU A 213 9.57 6.69 0.20
C LEU A 213 10.59 7.19 1.22
N ASN A 214 11.12 6.24 1.98
CA ASN A 214 11.84 6.57 3.19
C ASN A 214 13.27 6.95 2.85
N SER A 215 13.61 8.21 3.12
CA SER A 215 14.99 8.67 3.30
C SER A 215 14.95 10.05 3.97
N GLY A 216 14.66 10.05 5.28
CA GLY A 216 14.98 11.21 6.13
C GLY A 216 16.47 11.19 6.49
N PRO A 217 17.09 12.33 6.82
CA PRO A 217 18.49 12.36 7.25
C PRO A 217 18.68 11.55 8.56
N PRO A 218 19.74 10.74 8.67
CA PRO A 218 20.14 10.15 9.95
C PRO A 218 20.66 11.23 10.91
N PRO A 219 20.64 11.01 12.24
CA PRO A 219 21.30 11.90 13.19
C PRO A 219 22.82 11.93 12.94
N PRO A 220 23.51 13.04 13.26
CA PRO A 220 24.95 13.16 13.02
C PRO A 220 25.74 12.10 13.78
N ALA A 221 26.54 11.32 13.05
CA ALA A 221 27.39 10.29 13.63
C ALA A 221 28.56 10.91 14.41
N ALA A 222 28.85 10.37 15.59
CA ALA A 222 30.07 10.72 16.32
C ALA A 222 31.32 10.29 15.53
N PRO A 223 32.39 11.12 15.48
CA PRO A 223 33.55 10.83 14.64
C PRO A 223 34.37 9.65 15.18
N LEU A 224 34.28 8.50 14.51
CA LEU A 224 35.25 7.43 14.66
C LEU A 224 36.53 7.81 13.91
N LYS A 225 37.66 7.80 14.62
CA LYS A 225 38.97 8.20 14.09
C LYS A 225 39.40 7.28 12.95
N SER A 226 39.65 7.85 11.78
CA SER A 226 40.23 7.15 10.64
C SER A 226 41.72 6.83 10.89
N ALA A 227 42.11 5.60 10.53
CA ALA A 227 43.51 5.23 10.34
C ALA A 227 43.81 5.21 8.83
N PRO A 228 45.04 5.54 8.38
CA PRO A 228 45.32 5.84 6.99
C PRO A 228 45.31 4.59 6.09
N VAL A 229 44.69 4.72 4.92
CA VAL A 229 44.71 3.71 3.86
C VAL A 229 46.03 3.80 3.09
N ALA A 230 46.74 2.68 2.99
CA ALA A 230 47.83 2.48 2.03
C ALA A 230 47.34 1.58 0.89
N ALA A 231 47.48 2.03 -0.36
CA ALA A 231 46.97 1.31 -1.51
C ALA A 231 47.89 0.13 -1.92
N ARG A 232 47.28 -1.02 -2.22
CA ARG A 232 47.67 -1.98 -3.28
C ARG A 232 46.54 -2.99 -3.48
N GLY A 233 46.25 -3.32 -4.74
CA GLY A 233 45.25 -4.31 -5.10
C GLY A 233 45.83 -5.72 -5.26
N GLY A 234 44.94 -6.70 -5.44
CA GLY A 234 45.28 -8.13 -5.57
C GLY A 234 45.28 -8.86 -4.22
N ASP A 235 44.74 -10.09 -4.22
CA ASP A 235 44.80 -11.08 -3.14
C ASP A 235 44.28 -10.69 -1.74
N LEU A 236 42.95 -10.57 -1.61
CA LEU A 236 42.25 -10.73 -0.33
C LEU A 236 41.00 -11.63 -0.44
N LEU A 237 41.19 -12.86 -0.93
CA LEU A 237 40.23 -13.98 -0.78
C LEU A 237 40.84 -15.19 -0.06
N ALA A 238 41.72 -14.93 0.93
CA ALA A 238 42.28 -15.95 1.83
C ALA A 238 42.72 -15.37 3.19
N GLY A 239 41.86 -14.58 3.85
CA GLY A 239 42.10 -14.03 5.19
C GLY A 239 41.23 -14.73 6.26
N LYS A 240 41.86 -15.29 7.29
CA LYS A 240 41.18 -16.07 8.34
C LYS A 240 40.09 -15.26 9.05
N LEU A 241 38.84 -15.72 8.97
CA LEU A 241 37.77 -15.32 9.89
C LEU A 241 38.11 -15.83 11.30
N GLY A 242 38.52 -14.92 12.18
CA GLY A 242 38.82 -15.17 13.58
C GLY A 242 37.59 -15.07 14.49
N GLU A 243 36.48 -15.68 14.07
CA GLU A 243 35.33 -15.99 14.94
C GLU A 243 34.98 -17.46 14.72
N GLU A 244 34.62 -18.19 15.78
CA GLU A 244 34.15 -19.56 15.63
C GLU A 244 32.94 -19.59 14.69
N PRO A 245 32.91 -20.48 13.67
CA PRO A 245 31.74 -20.58 12.81
C PRO A 245 30.55 -21.00 13.68
N ALA A 246 29.53 -20.14 13.72
CA ALA A 246 28.27 -20.47 14.38
C ALA A 246 27.79 -21.84 13.89
N ALA A 247 27.42 -22.72 14.83
CA ALA A 247 27.09 -24.10 14.53
C ALA A 247 26.09 -24.18 13.35
N PRO A 248 26.30 -25.08 12.36
CA PRO A 248 25.54 -25.07 11.13
C PRO A 248 24.05 -25.28 11.44
N VAL A 249 23.27 -24.20 11.34
CA VAL A 249 21.86 -24.25 11.66
C VAL A 249 21.17 -24.99 10.52
N VAL A 250 20.68 -26.20 10.83
CA VAL A 250 20.01 -27.06 9.86
C VAL A 250 18.75 -26.34 9.37
N ALA A 251 18.66 -26.12 8.06
CA ALA A 251 17.48 -25.52 7.46
C ALA A 251 16.25 -26.42 7.73
N ARG A 252 15.17 -25.81 8.20
CA ARG A 252 13.90 -26.50 8.44
C ARG A 252 13.36 -27.06 7.12
N ASP A 253 13.07 -28.36 7.07
CA ASP A 253 12.39 -28.97 5.92
C ASP A 253 10.89 -28.64 5.96
N TRP A 254 10.54 -27.55 5.27
CA TRP A 254 9.19 -27.02 5.15
C TRP A 254 9.05 -26.21 3.84
N PRO A 255 7.87 -26.21 3.19
CA PRO A 255 6.74 -27.11 3.44
C PRO A 255 7.03 -28.50 2.86
N LYS A 256 6.33 -29.51 3.37
CA LYS A 256 6.51 -30.93 2.99
C LYS A 256 5.79 -31.29 1.69
N HIS A 257 4.63 -30.68 1.44
CA HIS A 257 3.87 -30.97 0.22
C HIS A 257 4.58 -30.38 -1.01
N PRO A 258 4.82 -31.16 -2.09
CA PRO A 258 5.64 -30.74 -3.23
C PRO A 258 5.12 -29.48 -3.93
N ASP A 259 3.80 -29.38 -4.15
CA ASP A 259 3.21 -28.17 -4.77
C ASP A 259 3.29 -26.93 -3.87
N LEU A 260 3.26 -27.10 -2.55
CA LEU A 260 3.47 -25.99 -1.60
C LEU A 260 4.93 -25.53 -1.62
N LYS A 261 5.88 -26.47 -1.76
CA LYS A 261 7.31 -26.17 -1.88
C LYS A 261 7.58 -25.40 -3.16
N LYS A 262 7.02 -25.86 -4.29
CA LYS A 262 7.03 -25.15 -5.57
C LYS A 262 6.39 -23.75 -5.49
N ALA A 263 5.30 -23.59 -4.74
CA ALA A 263 4.69 -22.27 -4.51
C ALA A 263 5.62 -21.33 -3.73
N ILE A 264 6.34 -21.83 -2.72
CA ILE A 264 7.38 -21.05 -2.01
C ILE A 264 8.54 -20.68 -2.94
N ASP A 265 9.03 -21.62 -3.76
CA ASP A 265 10.12 -21.37 -4.72
C ASP A 265 9.73 -20.27 -5.74
N LEU A 266 8.46 -20.26 -6.18
CA LEU A 266 7.92 -19.25 -7.10
C LEU A 266 7.84 -17.85 -6.47
N ILE A 267 7.49 -17.71 -5.19
CA ILE A 267 7.37 -16.38 -4.55
C ILE A 267 8.68 -15.83 -3.98
N GLU A 268 9.65 -16.69 -3.67
CA GLU A 268 10.99 -16.28 -3.19
C GLU A 268 12.04 -16.18 -4.32
N GLY A 269 11.67 -16.53 -5.55
CA GLY A 269 12.55 -16.46 -6.72
C GLY A 269 13.12 -15.07 -6.99
N LEU A 270 14.41 -15.03 -7.37
CA LEU A 270 15.14 -13.78 -7.62
C LEU A 270 14.60 -13.00 -8.84
N GLU A 271 14.02 -13.73 -9.79
CA GLU A 271 13.43 -13.22 -11.04
C GLU A 271 11.88 -13.28 -11.04
N SER A 272 11.24 -13.45 -9.87
CA SER A 272 9.79 -13.65 -9.82
C SER A 272 9.00 -12.44 -10.29
N ILE A 273 8.10 -12.70 -11.25
CA ILE A 273 7.16 -11.75 -11.87
C ILE A 273 5.73 -11.99 -11.31
N PRO A 274 4.73 -11.12 -11.58
CA PRO A 274 3.37 -11.31 -11.07
C PRO A 274 2.76 -12.69 -11.40
N ASP A 275 3.03 -13.22 -12.58
CA ASP A 275 2.53 -14.53 -13.04
C ASP A 275 3.06 -15.70 -12.19
N ASP A 276 4.26 -15.60 -11.61
CA ASP A 276 4.80 -16.64 -10.72
C ASP A 276 4.02 -16.70 -9.40
N LEU A 277 3.64 -15.55 -8.85
CA LEU A 277 2.83 -15.48 -7.63
C LEU A 277 1.39 -15.91 -7.90
N ALA A 278 0.84 -15.60 -9.09
CA ALA A 278 -0.46 -16.09 -9.52
C ALA A 278 -0.47 -17.62 -9.70
N LEU A 279 0.62 -18.20 -10.25
CA LEU A 279 0.80 -19.65 -10.33
C LEU A 279 0.97 -20.28 -8.93
N ALA A 280 1.71 -19.63 -8.02
CA ALA A 280 1.83 -20.08 -6.64
C ALA A 280 0.45 -20.11 -5.93
N GLU A 281 -0.37 -19.08 -6.11
CA GLU A 281 -1.76 -19.04 -5.61
C GLU A 281 -2.60 -20.21 -6.17
N GLN A 282 -2.51 -20.47 -7.47
CA GLN A 282 -3.21 -21.58 -8.14
C GLN A 282 -2.75 -22.98 -7.67
N LEU A 283 -1.48 -23.15 -7.31
CA LEU A 283 -0.95 -24.42 -6.78
C LEU A 283 -1.47 -24.72 -5.36
N VAL A 284 -1.60 -23.69 -4.52
CA VAL A 284 -2.01 -23.83 -3.12
C VAL A 284 -3.54 -23.99 -2.98
N LYS A 285 -4.31 -23.31 -3.83
CA LYS A 285 -5.78 -23.30 -3.80
C LYS A 285 -6.43 -24.71 -3.73
N PRO A 286 -6.14 -25.68 -4.61
CA PRO A 286 -6.76 -27.01 -4.56
C PRO A 286 -6.34 -27.86 -3.35
N ILE A 287 -5.25 -27.49 -2.65
CA ILE A 287 -4.86 -28.14 -1.38
C ILE A 287 -5.73 -27.61 -0.25
N LEU A 288 -5.89 -26.30 -0.16
CA LEU A 288 -6.86 -25.67 0.75
C LEU A 288 -8.29 -26.14 0.50
N GLU A 289 -8.69 -26.34 -0.75
CA GLU A 289 -10.01 -26.87 -1.11
C GLU A 289 -10.23 -28.32 -0.64
N ARG A 290 -9.17 -29.09 -0.41
CA ARG A 290 -9.26 -30.45 0.14
C ARG A 290 -9.03 -30.49 1.65
N SER A 291 -8.34 -29.50 2.21
CA SER A 291 -7.95 -29.46 3.63
C SER A 291 -7.83 -28.00 4.11
N PRO A 292 -8.96 -27.31 4.38
CA PRO A 292 -8.97 -25.88 4.73
C PRO A 292 -8.41 -25.56 6.13
N ALA A 293 -7.99 -26.58 6.88
CA ALA A 293 -7.27 -26.46 8.15
C ALA A 293 -5.83 -26.99 8.08
N ASP A 294 -5.31 -27.31 6.88
CA ASP A 294 -3.90 -27.67 6.70
C ASP A 294 -3.01 -26.45 6.98
N LEU A 295 -2.20 -26.53 8.04
CA LEU A 295 -1.35 -25.44 8.50
C LEU A 295 -0.31 -25.03 7.44
N GLU A 296 0.28 -25.98 6.71
CA GLU A 296 1.27 -25.64 5.69
C GLU A 296 0.59 -24.93 4.52
N ALA A 297 -0.56 -25.42 4.04
CA ALA A 297 -1.29 -24.81 2.93
C ALA A 297 -1.82 -23.40 3.29
N VAL A 298 -2.36 -23.22 4.50
CA VAL A 298 -2.83 -21.90 4.98
C VAL A 298 -1.65 -20.93 5.13
N THR A 299 -0.53 -21.36 5.72
CA THR A 299 0.66 -20.53 5.87
C THR A 299 1.29 -20.16 4.52
N VAL A 300 1.41 -21.10 3.58
CA VAL A 300 1.95 -20.83 2.25
C VAL A 300 1.02 -19.87 1.48
N MET A 301 -0.30 -20.03 1.57
CA MET A 301 -1.22 -19.03 1.01
C MET A 301 -1.00 -17.65 1.63
N ALA A 302 -0.89 -17.54 2.95
CA ALA A 302 -0.56 -16.28 3.62
C ALA A 302 0.76 -15.65 3.13
N ARG A 303 1.78 -16.47 2.86
CA ARG A 303 3.05 -16.02 2.25
C ARG A 303 2.84 -15.52 0.82
N VAL A 304 2.07 -16.22 -0.03
CA VAL A 304 1.73 -15.76 -1.40
C VAL A 304 1.02 -14.40 -1.37
N GLN A 305 -0.06 -14.28 -0.59
CA GLN A 305 -0.85 -13.04 -0.50
C GLN A 305 -0.02 -11.85 0.01
N SER A 306 0.80 -12.07 1.04
CA SER A 306 1.67 -11.01 1.59
C SER A 306 2.85 -10.66 0.65
N GLN A 307 3.35 -11.61 -0.16
CA GLN A 307 4.40 -11.32 -1.15
C GLN A 307 3.88 -10.48 -2.32
N PHE A 308 2.65 -10.67 -2.80
CA PHE A 308 2.03 -9.76 -3.79
C PHE A 308 2.14 -8.29 -3.35
N MET A 309 1.81 -8.03 -2.07
CA MET A 309 1.86 -6.71 -1.46
C MET A 309 3.29 -6.20 -1.25
N ARG A 310 4.20 -7.07 -0.76
CA ARG A 310 5.61 -6.74 -0.50
C ARG A 310 6.35 -6.37 -1.77
N ARG A 311 6.14 -7.12 -2.85
CA ARG A 311 6.66 -6.87 -4.21
C ARG A 311 5.97 -5.67 -4.87
N GLY A 312 4.74 -5.35 -4.47
CA GLY A 312 3.96 -4.25 -5.02
C GLY A 312 3.22 -4.60 -6.31
N PHE A 313 3.13 -5.90 -6.64
CA PHE A 313 2.39 -6.41 -7.80
C PHE A 313 0.88 -6.27 -7.63
N ASP A 314 0.39 -6.43 -6.39
CA ASP A 314 -1.00 -6.17 -6.03
C ASP A 314 -1.05 -5.65 -4.58
N ARG A 315 -1.70 -4.50 -4.38
CA ARG A 315 -1.92 -3.85 -3.08
C ARG A 315 -3.38 -3.42 -2.90
N SER A 316 -4.29 -4.04 -3.64
CA SER A 316 -5.74 -3.86 -3.48
C SER A 316 -6.18 -4.15 -2.04
N ASP A 317 -7.32 -3.58 -1.63
CA ASP A 317 -7.89 -3.88 -0.32
C ASP A 317 -8.38 -5.34 -0.26
N GLU A 318 -8.75 -5.93 -1.41
CA GLU A 318 -9.03 -7.35 -1.61
C GLU A 318 -7.78 -8.21 -1.29
N ARG A 319 -6.64 -7.95 -1.95
CA ARG A 319 -5.37 -8.66 -1.68
C ARG A 319 -4.95 -8.51 -0.23
N SER A 320 -5.15 -7.32 0.33
CA SER A 320 -4.89 -7.02 1.73
C SER A 320 -5.81 -7.79 2.69
N ALA A 321 -7.08 -7.98 2.35
CA ALA A 321 -8.01 -8.78 3.13
C ALA A 321 -7.60 -10.25 3.13
N GLN A 322 -7.22 -10.80 1.97
CA GLN A 322 -6.73 -12.18 1.86
C GLN A 322 -5.42 -12.39 2.65
N ALA A 323 -4.45 -11.46 2.53
CA ALA A 323 -3.20 -11.53 3.29
C ALA A 323 -3.42 -11.53 4.82
N ARG A 324 -4.37 -10.71 5.30
CA ARG A 324 -4.79 -10.73 6.71
C ARG A 324 -5.48 -12.05 7.06
N LEU A 325 -6.46 -12.48 6.27
CA LEU A 325 -7.30 -13.65 6.54
C LEU A 325 -6.45 -14.91 6.71
N TYR A 326 -5.62 -15.24 5.72
CA TYR A 326 -4.78 -16.44 5.78
C TYR A 326 -3.67 -16.32 6.83
N GLY A 327 -3.07 -15.14 7.02
CA GLY A 327 -2.03 -14.93 8.03
C GLY A 327 -2.54 -15.08 9.45
N GLU A 328 -3.68 -14.47 9.78
CA GLU A 328 -4.32 -14.63 11.09
C GLU A 328 -4.84 -16.06 11.29
N ARG A 329 -5.35 -16.72 10.24
CA ARG A 329 -5.80 -18.12 10.31
C ARG A 329 -4.63 -19.07 10.56
N ALA A 330 -3.48 -18.85 9.95
CA ALA A 330 -2.27 -19.63 10.20
C ALA A 330 -1.83 -19.51 11.67
N LEU A 331 -1.77 -18.29 12.22
CA LEU A 331 -1.44 -18.07 13.64
C LEU A 331 -2.50 -18.57 14.63
N GLN A 332 -3.76 -18.77 14.20
CA GLN A 332 -4.78 -19.46 15.01
C GLN A 332 -4.60 -20.98 15.02
N LEU A 333 -4.10 -21.56 13.93
CA LEU A 333 -3.81 -22.99 13.82
C LEU A 333 -2.54 -23.37 14.58
N ASP A 334 -1.48 -22.56 14.45
CA ASP A 334 -0.30 -22.62 15.33
C ASP A 334 0.27 -21.22 15.62
N PRO A 335 0.11 -20.70 16.85
CA PRO A 335 0.71 -19.42 17.27
C PRO A 335 2.25 -19.39 17.25
N ASN A 336 2.93 -20.52 17.09
CA ASN A 336 4.39 -20.63 17.06
C ASN A 336 4.98 -20.84 15.66
N GLU A 337 4.15 -20.94 14.60
CA GLU A 337 4.62 -21.19 13.23
C GLU A 337 5.38 -19.97 12.66
N PRO A 338 6.72 -20.03 12.50
CA PRO A 338 7.53 -18.87 12.11
C PRO A 338 7.21 -18.33 10.71
N GLU A 339 6.78 -19.17 9.77
CA GLU A 339 6.39 -18.70 8.43
C GLU A 339 5.04 -17.97 8.46
N ALA A 340 4.14 -18.33 9.39
CA ALA A 340 2.90 -17.60 9.63
C ALA A 340 3.20 -16.23 10.27
N MET A 341 4.13 -16.20 11.24
CA MET A 341 4.63 -14.95 11.82
C MET A 341 5.24 -14.03 10.75
N LEU A 342 6.05 -14.60 9.85
CA LEU A 342 6.65 -13.88 8.72
C LEU A 342 5.59 -13.35 7.74
N ALA A 343 4.59 -14.15 7.38
CA ALA A 343 3.49 -13.73 6.50
C ALA A 343 2.71 -12.53 7.10
N VAL A 344 2.32 -12.63 8.38
CA VAL A 344 1.62 -11.54 9.07
C VAL A 344 2.50 -10.30 9.21
N ALA A 345 3.77 -10.44 9.58
CA ALA A 345 4.69 -9.31 9.66
C ALA A 345 4.93 -8.64 8.29
N THR A 346 5.00 -9.43 7.21
CA THR A 346 5.11 -8.96 5.82
C THR A 346 3.88 -8.13 5.42
N TYR A 347 2.68 -8.63 5.74
CA TYR A 347 1.41 -7.93 5.55
C TYR A 347 1.34 -6.61 6.32
N LEU A 348 1.67 -6.65 7.62
CA LEU A 348 1.68 -5.48 8.51
C LEU A 348 2.67 -4.40 8.03
N PHE A 349 3.88 -4.81 7.62
CA PHE A 349 4.86 -3.94 6.97
C PHE A 349 4.29 -3.31 5.69
N ALA A 350 3.71 -4.12 4.78
CA ALA A 350 3.21 -3.65 3.49
C ALA A 350 2.01 -2.67 3.61
N ARG A 351 1.21 -2.80 4.68
CA ARG A 351 0.14 -1.85 5.04
C ARG A 351 0.61 -0.70 5.94
N ALA A 352 1.88 -0.66 6.33
CA ALA A 352 2.44 0.29 7.30
C ALA A 352 1.61 0.39 8.61
N THR A 353 1.15 -0.76 9.12
CA THR A 353 0.27 -0.84 10.30
C THR A 353 0.82 -1.80 11.35
N ASN A 354 0.49 -1.56 12.62
CA ASN A 354 0.89 -2.35 13.80
C ASN A 354 2.37 -2.82 13.78
N VAL A 355 3.29 -1.88 13.56
CA VAL A 355 4.75 -2.11 13.48
C VAL A 355 5.28 -2.87 14.70
N THR A 356 4.80 -2.55 15.90
CA THR A 356 5.19 -3.24 17.14
C THR A 356 4.83 -4.74 17.13
N ARG A 357 3.66 -5.11 16.59
CA ARG A 357 3.27 -6.51 16.42
C ARG A 357 4.13 -7.19 15.36
N ALA A 358 4.42 -6.51 14.23
CA ALA A 358 5.30 -7.05 13.19
C ALA A 358 6.71 -7.33 13.73
N GLU A 359 7.32 -6.41 14.47
CA GLU A 359 8.64 -6.60 15.08
C GLU A 359 8.65 -7.76 16.08
N ARG A 360 7.65 -7.83 16.97
CA ARG A 360 7.51 -8.94 17.93
C ARG A 360 7.42 -10.29 17.23
N LEU A 361 6.59 -10.40 16.18
CA LEU A 361 6.43 -11.63 15.39
C LEU A 361 7.74 -12.02 14.69
N LEU A 362 8.49 -11.06 14.13
CA LEU A 362 9.77 -11.35 13.47
C LEU A 362 10.84 -11.81 14.44
N ARG A 363 10.94 -11.19 15.62
CA ARG A 363 11.87 -11.64 16.67
C ARG A 363 11.52 -13.05 17.16
N GLN A 364 10.25 -13.35 17.38
CA GLN A 364 9.79 -14.70 17.71
C GLN A 364 10.08 -15.71 16.57
N ALA A 365 9.90 -15.32 15.31
CA ALA A 365 10.24 -16.19 14.17
C ALA A 365 11.74 -16.50 14.08
N MET A 366 12.61 -15.53 14.41
CA MET A 366 14.08 -15.74 14.50
C MET A 366 14.48 -16.70 15.62
N GLU A 367 13.72 -16.76 16.72
CA GLU A 367 13.92 -17.71 17.82
C GLU A 367 13.40 -19.12 17.47
N ARG A 368 12.27 -19.21 16.77
CA ARG A 368 11.64 -20.49 16.36
C ARG A 368 12.33 -21.16 15.18
N ASP A 369 12.84 -20.38 14.23
CA ASP A 369 13.57 -20.85 13.05
C ASP A 369 14.84 -20.01 12.84
N PRO A 370 15.89 -20.30 13.63
CA PRO A 370 17.17 -19.57 13.55
C PRO A 370 17.99 -19.91 12.29
N GLY A 371 17.55 -20.87 11.47
CA GLY A 371 18.22 -21.27 10.23
C GLY A 371 17.80 -20.45 9.01
N ASN A 372 16.83 -19.55 9.17
CA ASN A 372 16.13 -18.90 8.07
C ASN A 372 16.44 -17.41 8.00
N PRO A 373 17.17 -16.93 6.97
CA PRO A 373 17.58 -15.52 6.87
C PRO A 373 16.41 -14.56 6.69
N ARG A 374 15.24 -15.02 6.21
CA ARG A 374 14.10 -14.15 5.86
C ARG A 374 13.57 -13.34 7.04
N HIS A 375 13.56 -13.93 8.25
CA HIS A 375 13.08 -13.26 9.45
C HIS A 375 13.94 -12.03 9.81
N GLY A 376 15.27 -12.19 9.81
CA GLY A 376 16.20 -11.09 10.09
C GLY A 376 16.25 -10.04 8.97
N ARG A 377 16.15 -10.43 7.69
CA ARG A 377 16.04 -9.48 6.57
C ARG A 377 14.78 -8.62 6.65
N MET A 378 13.62 -9.23 6.92
CA MET A 378 12.36 -8.48 7.09
C MET A 378 12.40 -7.59 8.34
N LEU A 379 13.04 -8.03 9.43
CA LEU A 379 13.23 -7.19 10.62
C LEU A 379 14.09 -5.96 10.30
N ALA A 380 15.21 -6.14 9.60
CA ALA A 380 16.05 -5.01 9.20
C ALA A 380 15.30 -4.01 8.30
N ASP A 381 14.49 -4.46 7.34
CA ASP A 381 13.65 -3.58 6.52
C ASP A 381 12.58 -2.85 7.36
N LEU A 382 11.92 -3.54 8.31
CA LEU A 382 10.95 -2.95 9.23
C LEU A 382 11.58 -1.88 10.14
N LEU A 383 12.82 -2.09 10.57
CA LEU A 383 13.60 -1.12 11.35
C LEU A 383 14.03 0.08 10.49
N ASN A 384 14.49 -0.16 9.26
CA ASN A 384 15.00 0.88 8.37
C ASN A 384 13.95 1.95 8.05
N VAL A 385 12.67 1.54 7.94
CA VAL A 385 11.56 2.47 7.69
C VAL A 385 11.06 3.23 8.93
N GLN A 386 11.56 2.92 10.14
CA GLN A 386 11.18 3.64 11.36
C GLN A 386 12.12 4.83 11.61
N PRO A 387 11.60 6.06 11.82
CA PRO A 387 12.45 7.21 12.14
C PRO A 387 13.35 6.96 13.35
N GLY A 388 14.66 7.20 13.20
CA GLY A 388 15.66 7.06 14.26
C GLY A 388 16.24 5.65 14.45
N ARG A 389 15.69 4.63 13.79
CA ARG A 389 16.11 3.21 13.94
C ARG A 389 17.01 2.69 12.81
N GLN A 390 17.49 3.58 11.94
CA GLN A 390 18.39 3.25 10.81
C GLN A 390 19.69 2.56 11.27
N ALA A 391 20.21 2.93 12.45
CA ALA A 391 21.39 2.29 13.03
C ALA A 391 21.11 0.84 13.49
N GLU A 392 19.95 0.59 14.12
CA GLU A 392 19.52 -0.77 14.48
C GLU A 392 19.28 -1.63 13.23
N ALA A 393 18.67 -1.06 12.19
CA ALA A 393 18.43 -1.73 10.91
C ALA A 393 19.74 -2.19 10.26
N LEU A 394 20.75 -1.31 10.22
CA LEU A 394 22.05 -1.64 9.67
C LEU A 394 22.75 -2.74 10.49
N ALA A 395 22.74 -2.64 11.82
CA ALA A 395 23.29 -3.67 12.70
C ALA A 395 22.59 -5.02 12.50
N GLN A 396 21.27 -5.03 12.33
CA GLN A 396 20.50 -6.25 12.07
C GLN A 396 20.84 -6.88 10.70
N SER A 397 21.07 -6.07 9.65
CA SER A 397 21.52 -6.57 8.34
C SER A 397 22.96 -7.08 8.37
N GLN A 398 23.86 -6.41 9.09
CA GLN A 398 25.24 -6.87 9.27
C GLN A 398 25.26 -8.22 10.01
N GLU A 399 24.47 -8.37 11.07
CA GLU A 399 24.32 -9.66 11.77
C GLU A 399 23.69 -10.75 10.88
N ASN A 400 22.75 -10.39 10.00
CA ASN A 400 22.16 -11.36 9.08
C ASN A 400 23.19 -11.85 8.04
N VAL A 401 24.03 -10.96 7.50
CA VAL A 401 25.15 -11.36 6.61
C VAL A 401 26.20 -12.18 7.37
N ARG A 402 26.48 -11.88 8.64
CA ARG A 402 27.40 -12.66 9.48
C ARG A 402 26.90 -14.09 9.72
N ARG A 403 25.60 -14.26 9.99
CA ARG A 403 24.95 -15.57 10.17
C ARG A 403 24.75 -16.33 8.86
N PHE A 404 24.46 -15.63 7.77
CA PHE A 404 24.10 -16.22 6.47
C PHE A 404 24.99 -15.69 5.34
N PRO A 405 26.33 -15.89 5.38
CA PRO A 405 27.28 -15.22 4.48
C PRO A 405 27.16 -15.62 3.00
N ARG A 406 26.40 -16.68 2.71
CA ARG A 406 26.06 -17.19 1.37
C ARG A 406 24.63 -16.86 0.91
N ASP A 407 23.81 -16.21 1.74
CA ASP A 407 22.50 -15.71 1.30
C ASP A 407 22.69 -14.38 0.55
N ALA A 408 22.52 -14.42 -0.78
CA ALA A 408 22.69 -13.25 -1.62
C ALA A 408 21.70 -12.13 -1.30
N LEU A 409 20.48 -12.47 -0.84
CA LEU A 409 19.50 -11.46 -0.45
C LEU A 409 19.90 -10.73 0.84
N SER A 410 20.58 -11.40 1.78
CA SER A 410 21.13 -10.72 2.97
C SER A 410 22.17 -9.66 2.60
N ARG A 411 23.07 -9.97 1.67
CA ARG A 411 24.06 -9.00 1.17
C ARG A 411 23.41 -7.86 0.40
N TYR A 412 22.45 -8.17 -0.45
CA TYR A 412 21.69 -7.16 -1.18
C TYR A 412 20.93 -6.21 -0.24
N ASP A 413 20.28 -6.76 0.79
CA ASP A 413 19.52 -5.98 1.76
C ASP A 413 20.44 -5.09 2.62
N LEU A 414 21.62 -5.59 3.01
CA LEU A 414 22.69 -4.78 3.63
C LEU A 414 23.18 -3.65 2.70
N ALA A 415 23.40 -3.96 1.41
CA ALA A 415 23.78 -2.96 0.41
C ALA A 415 22.73 -1.83 0.34
N ARG A 416 21.44 -2.17 0.30
CA ARG A 416 20.35 -1.18 0.32
C ARG A 416 20.39 -0.29 1.56
N HIS A 417 20.66 -0.84 2.75
CA HIS A 417 20.72 -0.04 3.98
C HIS A 417 21.94 0.88 4.03
N TYR A 418 23.09 0.49 3.45
CA TYR A 418 24.20 1.43 3.23
C TYR A 418 23.80 2.57 2.28
N LYS A 419 23.15 2.25 1.15
CA LYS A 419 22.64 3.24 0.18
C LYS A 419 21.64 4.22 0.83
N ASP A 420 20.75 3.74 1.70
CA ASP A 420 19.77 4.57 2.41
C ASP A 420 20.43 5.54 3.43
N GLN A 421 21.68 5.27 3.83
CA GLN A 421 22.49 6.14 4.71
C GLN A 421 23.55 6.97 3.95
N GLY A 422 23.52 6.99 2.61
CA GLY A 422 24.51 7.72 1.79
C GLY A 422 25.88 7.03 1.66
N ARG A 423 26.05 5.83 2.24
CA ARG A 423 27.31 5.07 2.30
C ARG A 423 27.56 4.31 0.99
N TYR A 424 27.88 5.06 -0.07
CA TYR A 424 27.91 4.52 -1.43
C TYR A 424 29.09 3.59 -1.73
N GLU A 425 30.22 3.70 -1.03
CA GLU A 425 31.35 2.78 -1.20
C GLU A 425 31.03 1.39 -0.64
N GLU A 426 30.42 1.32 0.54
CA GLU A 426 29.99 0.04 1.14
C GLU A 426 28.77 -0.54 0.41
N PHE A 427 27.89 0.31 -0.12
CA PHE A 427 26.82 -0.11 -1.02
C PHE A 427 27.39 -0.83 -2.25
N ASP A 428 28.32 -0.21 -2.98
CA ASP A 428 28.88 -0.81 -4.20
C ASP A 428 29.63 -2.13 -3.90
N ARG A 429 30.36 -2.18 -2.79
CA ARG A 429 31.07 -3.37 -2.32
C ARG A 429 30.13 -4.54 -2.01
N GLU A 430 28.99 -4.29 -1.35
CA GLU A 430 28.01 -5.35 -1.06
C GLU A 430 27.15 -5.71 -2.27
N LEU A 431 27.00 -4.82 -3.27
CA LEU A 431 26.48 -5.22 -4.59
C LEU A 431 27.43 -6.19 -5.29
N ASP A 432 28.73 -5.92 -5.29
CA ASP A 432 29.72 -6.86 -5.87
C ASP A 432 29.74 -8.19 -5.12
N ALA A 433 29.67 -8.17 -3.79
CA ALA A 433 29.56 -9.39 -2.97
C ALA A 433 28.23 -10.15 -3.17
N THR A 434 27.14 -9.45 -3.52
CA THR A 434 25.87 -10.07 -3.94
C THR A 434 26.03 -10.76 -5.30
N LEU A 435 26.61 -10.06 -6.28
CA LEU A 435 26.76 -10.53 -7.66
C LEU A 435 27.77 -11.69 -7.78
N ALA A 436 28.74 -11.75 -6.87
CA ALA A 436 29.65 -12.89 -6.73
C ALA A 436 28.96 -14.19 -6.25
N LEU A 437 27.78 -14.09 -5.63
CA LEU A 437 26.96 -15.25 -5.22
C LEU A 437 25.93 -15.63 -6.28
N THR A 438 25.26 -14.63 -6.89
CA THR A 438 24.22 -14.85 -7.90
C THR A 438 23.97 -13.57 -8.72
N PRO A 439 23.64 -13.65 -10.03
CA PRO A 439 23.34 -12.47 -10.86
C PRO A 439 21.97 -11.86 -10.53
N LEU A 440 21.82 -11.30 -9.33
CA LEU A 440 20.58 -10.71 -8.83
C LEU A 440 20.16 -9.50 -9.70
N PRO A 441 19.00 -9.52 -10.40
CA PRO A 441 18.62 -8.47 -11.35
C PRO A 441 18.57 -7.07 -10.74
N ASN A 442 18.12 -6.96 -9.49
CA ASN A 442 18.08 -5.69 -8.78
C ASN A 442 19.48 -5.15 -8.45
N ALA A 443 20.45 -6.02 -8.12
CA ALA A 443 21.83 -5.59 -7.88
C ALA A 443 22.51 -5.12 -9.18
N ILE A 444 22.28 -5.84 -10.30
CA ILE A 444 22.69 -5.43 -11.65
C ILE A 444 22.14 -4.04 -12.00
N ALA A 445 20.83 -3.83 -11.77
CA ALA A 445 20.20 -2.53 -11.99
C ALA A 445 20.82 -1.41 -11.13
N TRP A 446 21.17 -1.68 -9.87
CA TRP A 446 21.87 -0.71 -9.02
C TRP A 446 23.31 -0.43 -9.46
N LYS A 447 24.09 -1.44 -9.89
CA LYS A 447 25.42 -1.21 -10.49
C LYS A 447 25.32 -0.30 -11.71
N ALA A 448 24.28 -0.47 -12.55
CA ALA A 448 23.98 0.46 -13.65
C ALA A 448 23.68 1.89 -13.16
N ARG A 449 22.84 2.04 -12.11
CA ARG A 449 22.55 3.36 -11.52
C ARG A 449 23.79 4.03 -10.93
N LEU A 450 24.75 3.29 -10.40
CA LEU A 450 26.01 3.84 -9.88
C LEU A 450 26.90 4.39 -10.99
N GLN A 451 26.98 3.71 -12.15
CA GLN A 451 27.72 4.24 -13.30
C GLN A 451 27.21 5.63 -13.73
N PHE A 452 25.89 5.82 -13.72
CA PHE A 452 25.24 7.09 -14.01
C PHE A 452 25.35 8.11 -12.85
N GLY A 453 25.05 7.69 -11.61
CA GLY A 453 24.91 8.58 -10.46
C GLY A 453 26.23 9.06 -9.84
N LEU A 454 27.30 8.27 -9.96
CA LEU A 454 28.62 8.60 -9.40
C LEU A 454 29.68 8.87 -10.47
N HIS A 455 29.67 8.11 -11.58
CA HIS A 455 30.79 8.08 -12.52
C HIS A 455 30.53 8.81 -13.85
N ASN A 456 29.27 9.15 -14.15
CA ASN A 456 28.85 9.67 -15.46
C ASN A 456 29.24 8.73 -16.64
N ASP A 457 29.30 7.42 -16.40
CA ASP A 457 29.62 6.40 -17.43
C ASP A 457 28.33 5.84 -18.04
N PHE A 458 27.79 6.53 -19.05
CA PHE A 458 26.63 6.03 -19.81
C PHE A 458 26.91 4.69 -20.53
N PRO A 459 28.05 4.48 -21.21
CA PRO A 459 28.43 3.16 -21.71
C PRO A 459 28.46 2.07 -20.64
N GLY A 460 28.98 2.36 -19.43
CA GLY A 460 28.93 1.48 -18.26
C GLY A 460 27.52 1.18 -17.79
N MET A 461 26.67 2.21 -17.68
CA MET A 461 25.26 2.04 -17.36
C MET A 461 24.60 1.07 -18.33
N LYS A 462 24.78 1.25 -19.65
CA LYS A 462 24.23 0.34 -20.66
C LYS A 462 24.79 -1.08 -20.51
N ARG A 463 26.10 -1.24 -20.36
CA ARG A 463 26.75 -2.56 -20.15
C ARG A 463 26.17 -3.33 -18.95
N TRP A 464 25.77 -2.64 -17.88
CA TRP A 464 25.08 -3.26 -16.75
C TRP A 464 23.59 -3.52 -17.03
N LEU A 465 22.86 -2.60 -17.66
CA LEU A 465 21.46 -2.82 -18.03
C LEU A 465 21.28 -4.00 -19.02
N ASP A 466 22.22 -4.18 -19.94
CA ASP A 466 22.23 -5.28 -20.91
C ASP A 466 22.42 -6.66 -20.22
N GLN A 467 23.06 -6.69 -19.04
CA GLN A 467 23.22 -7.88 -18.20
C GLN A 467 21.97 -8.25 -17.39
N VAL A 468 20.95 -7.38 -17.30
CA VAL A 468 19.70 -7.73 -16.62
C VAL A 468 19.05 -8.92 -17.34
N PRO A 469 18.70 -10.02 -16.65
CA PRO A 469 18.12 -11.21 -17.28
C PRO A 469 16.87 -10.89 -18.08
N GLU A 470 16.75 -11.50 -19.26
CA GLU A 470 15.71 -11.19 -20.25
C GLU A 470 14.30 -11.28 -19.67
N ARG A 471 14.04 -12.33 -18.88
CA ARG A 471 12.77 -12.58 -18.15
C ARG A 471 12.26 -11.36 -17.38
N VAL A 472 13.15 -10.57 -16.80
CA VAL A 472 12.81 -9.40 -15.97
C VAL A 472 13.26 -8.07 -16.59
N ARG A 473 13.85 -8.08 -17.79
CA ARG A 473 14.30 -6.87 -18.51
C ARG A 473 13.13 -5.98 -18.93
N GLY A 474 11.95 -6.58 -19.13
CA GLY A 474 10.68 -5.87 -19.37
C GLY A 474 9.93 -5.42 -18.11
N THR A 475 10.53 -5.49 -16.91
CA THR A 475 9.92 -4.97 -15.67
C THR A 475 10.26 -3.51 -15.42
N GLU A 476 9.47 -2.83 -14.57
CA GLU A 476 9.58 -1.41 -14.26
C GLU A 476 11.02 -1.00 -13.90
N ARG A 477 11.70 -1.79 -13.07
CA ARG A 477 13.06 -1.51 -12.58
C ARG A 477 14.07 -1.37 -13.70
N ALA A 478 14.02 -2.29 -14.67
CA ALA A 478 14.95 -2.36 -15.77
C ALA A 478 14.61 -1.32 -16.85
N VAL A 479 13.32 -1.25 -17.23
CA VAL A 479 12.82 -0.31 -18.24
C VAL A 479 13.06 1.14 -17.82
N PHE A 480 12.85 1.50 -16.55
CA PHE A 480 13.15 2.85 -16.07
C PHE A 480 14.67 3.12 -16.01
N GLY A 481 15.49 2.08 -15.85
CA GLY A 481 16.93 2.18 -16.05
C GLY A 481 17.29 2.60 -17.48
N TYR A 482 16.73 1.95 -18.50
CA TYR A 482 16.92 2.32 -19.90
C TYR A 482 16.34 3.71 -20.23
N PHE A 483 15.20 4.08 -19.63
CA PHE A 483 14.66 5.44 -19.73
C PHE A 483 15.67 6.48 -19.23
N LEU A 484 16.25 6.32 -18.04
CA LEU A 484 17.23 7.28 -17.51
C LEU A 484 18.52 7.31 -18.33
N TYR A 485 18.99 6.15 -18.81
CA TYR A 485 20.12 6.08 -19.75
C TYR A 485 19.87 6.99 -20.96
N ALA A 486 18.76 6.80 -21.67
CA ALA A 486 18.36 7.63 -22.81
C ALA A 486 18.14 9.12 -22.44
N ALA A 487 17.42 9.37 -21.34
CA ALA A 487 16.98 10.70 -20.93
C ALA A 487 18.13 11.62 -20.54
N PHE A 488 19.26 11.10 -20.03
CA PHE A 488 20.39 11.91 -19.59
C PHE A 488 21.59 11.98 -20.57
N GLY A 489 21.72 11.07 -21.53
CA GLY A 489 22.84 11.15 -22.50
C GLY A 489 23.13 9.91 -23.35
N GLY A 490 22.53 8.77 -23.04
CA GLY A 490 22.62 7.55 -23.82
C GLY A 490 21.78 7.57 -25.11
N ASP A 491 21.83 6.45 -25.83
CA ASP A 491 20.99 6.23 -27.01
C ASP A 491 19.49 6.24 -26.65
N VAL A 492 18.73 7.04 -27.40
CA VAL A 492 17.31 7.26 -27.19
C VAL A 492 16.48 6.07 -27.70
N GLU A 493 16.89 5.38 -28.77
CA GLU A 493 16.13 4.23 -29.27
C GLU A 493 16.23 3.04 -28.30
N ALA A 494 17.38 2.79 -27.67
CA ALA A 494 17.47 1.79 -26.60
C ALA A 494 16.49 2.04 -25.43
N GLY A 495 16.24 3.31 -25.09
CA GLY A 495 15.21 3.69 -24.11
C GLY A 495 13.78 3.46 -24.60
N LEU A 496 13.52 3.79 -25.88
CA LEU A 496 12.22 3.55 -26.52
C LEU A 496 11.94 2.05 -26.73
N ASP A 497 12.94 1.22 -27.04
CA ASP A 497 12.82 -0.24 -27.14
C ASP A 497 12.45 -0.87 -25.79
N ALA A 498 13.08 -0.44 -24.70
CA ALA A 498 12.71 -0.89 -23.37
C ALA A 498 11.26 -0.50 -23.02
N LEU A 499 10.81 0.70 -23.39
CA LEU A 499 9.42 1.12 -23.22
C LEU A 499 8.45 0.37 -24.14
N ARG A 500 8.85 -0.03 -25.35
CA ARG A 500 8.08 -0.91 -26.25
C ARG A 500 7.88 -2.31 -25.65
N ALA A 501 8.86 -2.82 -24.91
CA ALA A 501 8.77 -4.10 -24.20
C ALA A 501 7.87 -4.05 -22.94
N PHE A 502 7.61 -2.86 -22.38
CA PHE A 502 6.72 -2.68 -21.23
C PHE A 502 5.26 -2.56 -21.68
N THR A 503 4.49 -3.63 -21.50
CA THR A 503 3.12 -3.73 -22.04
C THR A 503 2.06 -2.99 -21.22
N GLN A 504 2.35 -2.61 -19.97
CA GLN A 504 1.39 -1.92 -19.11
C GLN A 504 1.32 -0.42 -19.43
N LYS A 505 0.11 0.15 -19.33
CA LYS A 505 -0.13 1.58 -19.56
C LYS A 505 0.32 2.46 -18.41
N TRP A 506 0.43 1.89 -17.21
CA TRP A 506 0.80 2.60 -15.99
C TRP A 506 2.03 1.95 -15.36
N PHE A 507 3.02 2.77 -15.05
CA PHE A 507 4.27 2.40 -14.42
C PHE A 507 4.21 2.61 -12.91
N THR A 508 4.81 1.73 -12.10
CA THR A 508 4.93 1.95 -10.65
C THR A 508 6.34 1.62 -10.17
N ASP A 509 7.19 2.65 -10.13
CA ASP A 509 8.56 2.65 -9.62
C ASP A 509 8.65 3.58 -8.38
N PHE A 510 9.60 3.34 -7.48
CA PHE A 510 9.98 4.25 -6.41
C PHE A 510 10.54 5.60 -6.92
N GLU A 511 10.94 5.73 -8.18
CA GLU A 511 11.30 7.03 -8.79
C GLU A 511 10.24 7.61 -9.72
N TYR A 512 9.28 6.81 -10.17
CA TYR A 512 8.31 7.22 -11.17
C TYR A 512 7.04 6.36 -11.09
N ALA A 513 5.90 6.97 -10.81
CA ALA A 513 4.60 6.33 -10.97
C ALA A 513 3.68 7.20 -11.83
N GLY A 514 3.38 6.75 -13.04
CA GLY A 514 2.70 7.53 -14.07
C GLY A 514 2.46 6.74 -15.34
N PRO A 515 1.79 7.32 -16.36
CA PRO A 515 1.56 6.64 -17.63
C PRO A 515 2.87 6.33 -18.37
N THR A 516 3.01 5.15 -18.96
CA THR A 516 4.15 4.79 -19.83
C THR A 516 4.28 5.76 -21.02
N ALA A 517 3.16 6.34 -21.47
CA ALA A 517 3.12 7.36 -22.50
C ALA A 517 3.89 8.65 -22.14
N LEU A 518 3.97 9.05 -20.87
CA LEU A 518 4.76 10.22 -20.45
C LEU A 518 6.27 9.96 -20.61
N LEU A 519 6.73 8.74 -20.31
CA LEU A 519 8.13 8.33 -20.56
C LEU A 519 8.45 8.33 -22.06
N ASN A 520 7.53 7.79 -22.88
CA ASN A 520 7.67 7.82 -24.35
C ASN A 520 7.72 9.25 -24.89
N ALA A 521 6.88 10.15 -24.38
CA ALA A 521 6.83 11.54 -24.80
C ALA A 521 8.17 12.25 -24.56
N ASP A 522 8.74 12.14 -23.36
CA ASP A 522 10.02 12.77 -23.01
C ASP A 522 11.19 12.25 -23.87
N LEU A 523 11.22 10.95 -24.20
CA LEU A 523 12.22 10.39 -25.11
C LEU A 523 12.00 10.84 -26.57
N LEU A 524 10.76 10.98 -27.03
CA LEU A 524 10.46 11.51 -28.36
C LEU A 524 10.83 13.00 -28.50
N VAL A 525 10.70 13.80 -27.43
CA VAL A 525 11.25 15.16 -27.36
C VAL A 525 12.77 15.12 -27.50
N ARG A 526 13.46 14.23 -26.77
CA ARG A 526 14.92 14.04 -26.89
C ARG A 526 15.36 13.62 -28.30
N GLN A 527 14.48 12.97 -29.08
CA GLN A 527 14.72 12.59 -30.47
C GLN A 527 14.29 13.66 -31.50
N GLY A 528 13.78 14.82 -31.06
CA GLY A 528 13.27 15.87 -31.95
C GLY A 528 11.92 15.55 -32.63
N LYS A 529 11.25 14.46 -32.26
CA LYS A 529 9.98 14.01 -32.85
C LYS A 529 8.77 14.70 -32.19
N ALA A 530 8.72 16.04 -32.28
CA ALA A 530 7.78 16.89 -31.52
C ALA A 530 6.29 16.50 -31.62
N GLU A 531 5.77 16.22 -32.82
CA GLU A 531 4.36 15.83 -32.98
C GLU A 531 4.03 14.47 -32.37
N LEU A 532 4.95 13.50 -32.45
CA LEU A 532 4.77 12.20 -31.82
C LEU A 532 4.88 12.32 -30.29
N ALA A 533 5.76 13.18 -29.79
CA ALA A 533 5.82 13.51 -28.36
C ALA A 533 4.51 14.13 -27.86
N ARG A 534 3.93 15.09 -28.61
CA ARG A 534 2.62 15.70 -28.28
C ARG A 534 1.51 14.65 -28.19
N GLN A 535 1.42 13.73 -29.16
CA GLN A 535 0.46 12.62 -29.12
C GLN A 535 0.64 11.72 -27.88
N GLN A 536 1.88 11.46 -27.47
CA GLN A 536 2.17 10.69 -26.27
C GLN A 536 1.83 11.44 -24.97
N TYR A 537 2.06 12.76 -24.89
CA TYR A 537 1.56 13.58 -23.78
C TYR A 537 0.03 13.63 -23.73
N GLU A 538 -0.65 13.66 -24.88
CA GLU A 538 -2.12 13.59 -24.95
C GLU A 538 -2.65 12.22 -24.46
N ALA A 539 -1.99 11.13 -24.85
CA ALA A 539 -2.29 9.78 -24.35
C ALA A 539 -2.03 9.66 -22.83
N ALA A 540 -0.94 10.24 -22.32
CA ALA A 540 -0.65 10.30 -20.89
C ALA A 540 -1.73 11.10 -20.14
N TRP A 541 -2.18 12.24 -20.69
CA TRP A 541 -3.23 13.06 -20.10
C TRP A 541 -4.55 12.29 -19.95
N LEU A 542 -4.97 11.59 -21.00
CA LEU A 542 -6.18 10.75 -20.97
C LEU A 542 -6.10 9.66 -19.90
N GLU A 543 -4.95 8.99 -19.77
CA GLU A 543 -4.73 7.94 -18.77
C GLU A 543 -4.70 8.52 -17.34
N ILE A 544 -4.15 9.71 -17.13
CA ILE A 544 -4.20 10.44 -15.84
C ILE A 544 -5.64 10.80 -15.47
N GLN A 545 -6.45 11.28 -16.42
CA GLN A 545 -7.87 11.57 -16.15
C GLN A 545 -8.64 10.29 -15.78
N ARG A 546 -8.44 9.20 -16.52
CA ARG A 546 -9.03 7.89 -16.22
C ARG A 546 -8.66 7.43 -14.81
N MET A 547 -7.37 7.47 -14.48
CA MET A 547 -6.85 7.05 -13.18
C MET A 547 -7.35 7.95 -12.04
N ARG A 548 -7.58 9.24 -12.28
CA ARG A 548 -8.15 10.17 -11.30
C ARG A 548 -9.61 9.89 -11.00
N THR A 549 -10.38 9.32 -11.94
CA THR A 549 -11.75 8.86 -11.69
C THR A 549 -11.78 7.57 -10.88
N THR A 550 -10.85 6.64 -11.09
CA THR A 550 -10.82 5.33 -10.42
C THR A 550 -10.09 5.34 -9.07
N GLU A 551 -9.00 6.09 -8.96
CA GLU A 551 -8.10 6.13 -7.79
C GLU A 551 -7.70 7.57 -7.42
N PRO A 552 -8.66 8.46 -7.07
CA PRO A 552 -8.38 9.89 -6.84
C PRO A 552 -7.35 10.16 -5.72
N ALA A 553 -7.17 9.22 -4.78
CA ALA A 553 -6.22 9.33 -3.67
C ALA A 553 -4.76 8.96 -4.03
N ARG A 554 -4.48 8.54 -5.28
CA ARG A 554 -3.14 8.07 -5.68
C ARG A 554 -2.15 9.23 -5.74
N ILE A 555 -1.30 9.33 -4.71
CA ILE A 555 -0.35 10.43 -4.42
C ILE A 555 0.44 10.91 -5.66
N TRP A 556 0.91 9.99 -6.49
CA TRP A 556 1.73 10.30 -7.67
C TRP A 556 0.97 10.92 -8.86
N LEU A 557 -0.37 10.94 -8.84
CA LEU A 557 -1.17 11.55 -9.92
C LEU A 557 -0.83 13.02 -10.16
N ASN A 558 -0.52 13.77 -9.10
CA ASN A 558 -0.14 15.19 -9.24
C ASN A 558 1.21 15.36 -9.95
N TYR A 559 2.17 14.44 -9.74
CA TYR A 559 3.47 14.47 -10.41
C TYR A 559 3.30 14.20 -11.91
N ALA A 560 2.61 13.10 -12.26
CA ALA A 560 2.33 12.75 -13.65
C ALA A 560 1.53 13.85 -14.36
N GLU A 561 0.55 14.46 -13.68
CA GLU A 561 -0.23 15.59 -14.19
C GLU A 561 0.63 16.81 -14.50
N PHE A 562 1.46 17.26 -13.54
CA PHE A 562 2.35 18.41 -13.72
C PHE A 562 3.26 18.26 -14.94
N TRP A 563 3.97 17.14 -15.04
CA TRP A 563 4.92 16.88 -16.13
C TRP A 563 4.23 16.71 -17.48
N THR A 564 3.05 16.10 -17.52
CA THR A 564 2.25 15.99 -18.74
C THR A 564 1.73 17.35 -19.21
N LEU A 565 1.20 18.19 -18.31
CA LEU A 565 0.75 19.54 -18.64
C LEU A 565 1.89 20.43 -19.13
N LEU A 566 3.08 20.31 -18.53
CA LEU A 566 4.29 20.99 -18.97
C LEU A 566 4.69 20.57 -20.39
N GLY A 567 4.70 19.26 -20.68
CA GLY A 567 4.97 18.71 -22.01
C GLY A 567 3.96 19.13 -23.08
N LEU A 568 2.69 19.28 -22.72
CA LEU A 568 1.63 19.85 -23.58
C LEU A 568 1.74 21.38 -23.78
N GLY A 569 2.70 22.06 -23.14
CA GLY A 569 2.81 23.52 -23.17
C GLY A 569 1.72 24.26 -22.39
N ARG A 570 0.88 23.56 -21.59
CA ARG A 570 -0.23 24.10 -20.79
C ARG A 570 0.30 24.75 -19.50
N LYS A 571 1.21 25.72 -19.65
CA LYS A 571 2.04 26.30 -18.57
C LYS A 571 1.25 26.82 -17.38
N THR A 572 0.12 27.49 -17.60
CA THR A 572 -0.73 28.02 -16.51
C THR A 572 -1.28 26.89 -15.64
N GLU A 573 -1.76 25.82 -16.25
CA GLU A 573 -2.30 24.65 -15.54
C GLU A 573 -1.17 23.83 -14.90
N ALA A 574 0.00 23.73 -15.55
CA ALA A 574 1.20 23.13 -14.99
C ALA A 574 1.65 23.86 -13.71
N LYS A 575 1.62 25.21 -13.66
CA LYS A 575 1.91 25.98 -12.44
C LYS A 575 0.94 25.66 -11.31
N VAL A 576 -0.36 25.53 -11.60
CA VAL A 576 -1.38 25.16 -10.59
C VAL A 576 -1.18 23.71 -10.10
N ALA A 577 -0.79 22.78 -10.97
CA ALA A 577 -0.42 21.42 -10.58
C ALA A 577 0.87 21.41 -9.74
N PHE A 578 1.86 22.22 -10.09
CA PHE A 578 3.13 22.35 -9.37
C PHE A 578 2.94 22.90 -7.94
N GLY A 579 2.05 23.89 -7.76
CA GLY A 579 1.72 24.40 -6.42
C GLY A 579 1.28 23.29 -5.45
N ARG A 580 0.42 22.37 -5.91
CA ARG A 580 0.01 21.19 -5.12
C ARG A 580 1.18 20.28 -4.76
N LEU A 581 2.20 20.18 -5.62
CA LEU A 581 3.40 19.38 -5.35
C LEU A 581 4.30 20.05 -4.32
N VAL A 582 4.45 21.38 -4.37
CA VAL A 582 5.21 22.17 -3.38
C VAL A 582 4.55 22.09 -2.01
N GLU A 583 3.22 22.26 -1.93
CA GLU A 583 2.44 22.14 -0.69
C GLU A 583 2.52 20.74 -0.07
N ALA A 584 2.53 19.69 -0.90
CA ALA A 584 2.63 18.30 -0.45
C ALA A 584 4.07 17.83 -0.17
N GLN A 585 5.09 18.64 -0.50
CA GLN A 585 6.48 18.23 -0.37
C GLN A 585 6.92 18.18 1.09
N ARG A 586 7.51 17.04 1.50
CA ARG A 586 8.19 16.95 2.80
C ARG A 586 9.43 17.86 2.81
N ARG A 587 9.50 18.72 3.82
CA ARG A 587 10.64 19.61 4.09
C ARG A 587 11.44 19.09 5.31
N PRO A 588 12.77 19.32 5.39
CA PRO A 588 13.61 19.86 4.32
C PRO A 588 13.72 18.88 3.14
N TYR A 589 13.88 19.42 1.94
CA TYR A 589 14.06 18.66 0.71
C TYR A 589 15.42 17.93 0.70
N ALA A 590 15.42 16.69 0.23
CA ALA A 590 16.61 15.83 0.16
C ALA A 590 16.81 15.29 -1.26
N GLN A 591 18.06 15.19 -1.71
CA GLN A 591 18.44 14.65 -3.02
C GLN A 591 19.55 13.60 -2.87
N SER A 592 19.30 12.38 -3.35
CA SER A 592 20.28 11.30 -3.43
C SER A 592 21.11 11.35 -4.71
N LEU A 593 22.34 10.82 -4.66
CA LEU A 593 23.18 10.56 -5.84
C LEU A 593 22.60 9.47 -6.77
N VAL A 594 21.86 8.50 -6.24
CA VAL A 594 21.43 7.30 -7.00
C VAL A 594 19.92 7.22 -7.26
N THR A 595 19.11 8.13 -6.70
CA THR A 595 17.66 8.21 -6.95
C THR A 595 17.27 9.44 -7.78
N GLY A 596 15.96 9.66 -7.89
CA GLY A 596 15.33 10.42 -8.96
C GLY A 596 15.73 11.89 -9.06
N TRP A 597 15.62 12.40 -10.30
CA TRP A 597 15.80 13.82 -10.63
C TRP A 597 14.85 14.22 -11.75
N TRP A 598 14.72 13.37 -12.78
CA TRP A 598 14.04 13.73 -14.03
C TRP A 598 12.63 14.30 -13.83
N PHE A 599 11.90 13.76 -12.85
CA PHE A 599 10.53 14.16 -12.49
C PHE A 599 10.40 14.89 -11.13
N THR A 600 11.48 15.48 -10.58
CA THR A 600 11.47 16.11 -9.25
C THR A 600 11.29 17.64 -9.26
N LEU A 601 11.13 18.24 -8.07
CA LEU A 601 10.70 19.63 -7.91
C LEU A 601 11.70 20.68 -8.39
N ILE A 602 13.01 20.45 -8.24
CA ILE A 602 14.04 21.40 -8.67
C ILE A 602 14.01 21.64 -10.20
N PRO A 603 14.16 20.61 -11.06
CA PRO A 603 14.04 20.82 -12.50
C PRO A 603 12.62 21.26 -12.90
N GLY A 604 11.58 20.79 -12.20
CA GLY A 604 10.20 21.23 -12.39
C GLY A 604 10.05 22.75 -12.26
N ALA A 605 10.45 23.31 -11.11
CA ALA A 605 10.39 24.74 -10.79
C ALA A 605 11.14 25.60 -11.82
N LEU A 606 12.36 25.20 -12.17
CA LEU A 606 13.18 25.90 -13.18
C LEU A 606 12.47 25.95 -14.55
N LEU A 607 11.91 24.83 -15.01
CA LEU A 607 11.24 24.73 -16.32
C LEU A 607 9.94 25.57 -16.43
N ILE A 608 9.27 25.86 -15.32
CA ILE A 608 8.10 26.77 -15.28
C ILE A 608 8.45 28.21 -14.88
N GLY A 609 9.72 28.50 -14.58
CA GLY A 609 10.21 29.82 -14.20
C GLY A 609 9.97 30.20 -12.74
N GLU A 610 9.65 29.26 -11.85
CA GLU A 610 9.55 29.48 -10.40
C GLU A 610 10.95 29.42 -9.74
N ARG A 611 11.84 30.35 -10.15
CA ARG A 611 13.26 30.35 -9.76
C ARG A 611 13.46 30.37 -8.25
N ASP A 612 12.68 31.15 -7.52
CA ASP A 612 12.86 31.31 -6.07
C ASP A 612 12.52 30.03 -5.31
N THR A 613 11.48 29.30 -5.74
CA THR A 613 11.15 27.96 -5.22
C THR A 613 12.23 26.94 -5.57
N ALA A 614 12.83 27.02 -6.75
CA ALA A 614 13.98 26.17 -7.08
C ALA A 614 15.17 26.44 -6.14
N LEU A 615 15.50 27.70 -5.89
CA LEU A 615 16.57 28.10 -4.96
C LEU A 615 16.30 27.67 -3.52
N GLU A 616 15.05 27.70 -3.08
CA GLU A 616 14.65 27.19 -1.77
C GLU A 616 14.98 25.70 -1.63
N PHE A 617 14.49 24.86 -2.57
CA PHE A 617 14.79 23.42 -2.56
C PHE A 617 16.27 23.10 -2.79
N LEU A 618 17.00 23.92 -3.55
CA LEU A 618 18.45 23.82 -3.70
C LEU A 618 19.15 24.04 -2.35
N ARG A 619 18.84 25.13 -1.64
CA ARG A 619 19.47 25.45 -0.33
C ARG A 619 19.22 24.35 0.71
N GLU A 620 18.03 23.76 0.73
CA GLU A 620 17.75 22.59 1.60
C GLU A 620 18.48 21.33 1.15
N GLY A 621 18.41 21.01 -0.14
CA GLY A 621 18.96 19.77 -0.69
C GLY A 621 20.48 19.65 -0.56
N VAL A 622 21.21 20.77 -0.58
CA VAL A 622 22.68 20.77 -0.42
C VAL A 622 23.18 20.62 1.02
N VAL A 623 22.29 20.69 2.02
CA VAL A 623 22.65 20.52 3.45
C VAL A 623 21.95 19.34 4.13
N THR A 624 20.82 18.87 3.58
CA THR A 624 20.02 17.82 4.24
C THR A 624 20.79 16.51 4.37
N TRP A 625 21.52 16.09 3.34
CA TRP A 625 22.45 14.95 3.38
C TRP A 625 23.87 15.41 3.01
N PRO A 626 24.94 14.76 3.51
CA PRO A 626 26.31 15.16 3.19
C PRO A 626 26.59 15.16 1.68
N GLU A 627 26.02 14.19 0.97
CA GLU A 627 26.24 14.01 -0.48
C GLU A 627 25.29 14.85 -1.35
N GLY A 628 24.29 15.53 -0.76
CA GLY A 628 23.22 16.22 -1.48
C GLY A 628 23.72 17.33 -2.40
N ARG A 629 24.76 18.05 -1.97
CA ARG A 629 25.51 19.03 -2.78
C ARG A 629 26.06 18.42 -4.07
N THR A 630 26.75 17.29 -3.94
CA THR A 630 27.32 16.57 -5.08
C THR A 630 26.22 15.98 -5.97
N ALA A 631 25.17 15.42 -5.37
CA ALA A 631 24.01 14.88 -6.11
C ALA A 631 23.38 15.92 -7.04
N ILE A 632 23.01 17.08 -6.50
CA ILE A 632 22.36 18.16 -7.26
C ILE A 632 23.32 18.70 -8.33
N ARG A 633 24.59 18.95 -7.97
CA ARG A 633 25.62 19.44 -8.90
C ARG A 633 25.82 18.50 -10.09
N VAL A 634 25.92 17.19 -9.86
CA VAL A 634 26.00 16.19 -10.94
C VAL A 634 24.74 16.27 -11.81
N ARG A 635 23.55 16.21 -11.21
CA ARG A 635 22.28 16.21 -11.96
C ARG A 635 22.07 17.48 -12.80
N MET A 636 22.44 18.65 -12.31
CA MET A 636 22.40 19.92 -13.07
C MET A 636 23.29 19.90 -14.32
N GLN A 637 24.41 19.16 -14.29
CA GLN A 637 25.30 18.99 -15.44
C GLN A 637 24.82 17.90 -16.40
N LEU A 638 24.25 16.81 -15.89
CA LEU A 638 23.78 15.69 -16.73
C LEU A 638 22.45 15.99 -17.43
N ASP A 639 21.51 16.65 -16.77
CA ASP A 639 20.20 16.92 -17.35
C ASP A 639 20.34 17.97 -18.47
N PRO A 640 20.07 17.63 -19.75
CA PRO A 640 20.20 18.57 -20.86
C PRO A 640 19.18 19.71 -20.76
N ARG A 641 18.04 19.47 -20.11
CA ARG A 641 17.01 20.49 -19.87
C ARG A 641 17.56 21.60 -18.98
N MET A 642 18.52 21.28 -18.09
CA MET A 642 19.06 22.23 -17.10
C MET A 642 20.11 23.20 -17.66
N ALA A 643 20.53 23.05 -18.92
CA ALA A 643 21.56 23.88 -19.55
C ALA A 643 21.37 25.41 -19.36
N PRO A 644 20.15 25.99 -19.45
CA PRO A 644 19.93 27.44 -19.27
C PRO A 644 20.26 27.98 -17.87
N TRP A 645 20.35 27.13 -16.84
CA TRP A 645 20.54 27.55 -15.44
C TRP A 645 21.90 27.16 -14.87
N ARG A 646 22.78 26.52 -15.65
CA ARG A 646 24.12 26.10 -15.19
C ARG A 646 25.03 27.27 -14.84
N ASP A 647 24.83 28.41 -15.50
CA ASP A 647 25.57 29.66 -15.27
C ASP A 647 24.84 30.68 -14.40
N ASP A 648 23.69 30.34 -13.82
CA ASP A 648 23.03 31.19 -12.83
C ASP A 648 23.97 31.39 -11.63
N PRO A 649 24.33 32.64 -11.27
CA PRO A 649 25.37 32.91 -10.30
C PRO A 649 24.99 32.46 -8.88
N GLU A 650 23.70 32.44 -8.57
CA GLU A 650 23.20 32.06 -7.25
C GLU A 650 23.10 30.54 -7.12
N ILE A 651 22.66 29.84 -8.17
CA ILE A 651 22.70 28.37 -8.23
C ILE A 651 24.16 27.90 -8.15
N ARG A 652 25.09 28.55 -8.87
CA ARG A 652 26.53 28.27 -8.79
C ARG A 652 27.09 28.52 -7.38
N ALA A 653 26.67 29.58 -6.71
CA ALA A 653 27.06 29.84 -5.31
C ALA A 653 26.51 28.77 -4.35
N ILE A 654 25.24 28.38 -4.48
CA ILE A 654 24.61 27.34 -3.65
C ILE A 654 25.26 25.97 -3.87
N LEU A 655 25.77 25.67 -5.07
CA LEU A 655 26.40 24.40 -5.43
C LEU A 655 27.94 24.38 -5.34
N ALA A 656 28.58 25.50 -5.00
CA ALA A 656 30.02 25.55 -4.74
C ALA A 656 30.38 24.67 -3.53
N GLU A 657 31.62 24.19 -3.46
CA GLU A 657 32.10 23.57 -2.23
C GLU A 657 32.23 24.62 -1.12
N PRO A 658 31.93 24.27 0.15
CA PRO A 658 32.27 25.13 1.29
C PRO A 658 33.76 25.45 1.28
N ARG A 659 34.13 26.68 1.66
CA ARG A 659 35.53 26.99 1.91
C ARG A 659 35.96 26.22 3.15
N THR A 660 37.05 25.46 3.05
CA THR A 660 37.58 24.67 4.17
C THR A 660 37.95 25.59 5.35
N GLY A 661 37.09 25.65 6.37
CA GLY A 661 37.30 26.50 7.56
C GLY A 661 36.06 27.20 8.12
N GLU A 662 34.88 27.05 7.50
CA GLU A 662 33.56 27.46 8.06
C GLU A 662 32.81 26.29 8.70
#